data_AF-A0A7W1LWZ9-F1
#
_entry.id   AF-A0A7W1LWZ9-F1
#
_cell.length_a   1.000
_cell.length_b   1.000
_cell.length_c   1.000
_cell.angle_alpha   90.00
_cell.angle_beta   90.00
_cell.angle_gamma   90.00
#
_symmetry.space_group_name_H-M   'P 1'
#
loop_
_entity.id
_entity.type
_entity.pdbx_description
1 polymer ?
#
loop_
_entity_poly.entity_id
_entity_poly.type
_entity_poly.pdbx_seq_one_letter_code
_entity_poly.pdbx_strand_id
1 'polypeptide(L)'
;MYAITIFHLVGLGIEANNFWRALAVAAIAVSAFVLKQYWQNLQAYPRRMRILIVLLRSMSLLLLVGALLGVRLNYESVTPGRLLVIYAHNENVSAKDGAALSSVEEVRIERTIAALRREGFEPVIAAESRAIHRPEQHEDFAAAILLTDGAMRAAYANREVELAGAAAGGAPVYVVTNPKPPDGPTVSLESVSVQGRRVRGVPVTLRCMVHGRGMRGHESLLTISDTARVQASSRVTWNNDDEWQTIAMEVVPKAAGWTDYVARIEPAGGGDDAAALSRPLTMYVEEGHLRVLFFEGEPTWEAKFVRRALEQSGLFDLDYFAQVSRAATLGTTSPGGGQSEGENAGQSAEADAGRAKNTGASPEAKLRAALRSAVSLNAYDAIIVGATPNAMLSADEAARLSSWVNGRGGGLVIMGGNSFSGSIAAPGGKLYALMPTDIDPRGLASETQQVSRGAPLEAERTRSPVALVPTEAGAVGPLSGYLSASEGQLAAVLTGQGFSLRGLRPGANVLASAGQGVGTGASRSSNSSAGGPLIAAMRYGAGRVLAFAPADSWRIRTSASGAQDERSGPFGALWQGIALWTAEGARAAVEVVLDDESPATGQLVTAEIRVRDASFASIKIDRVKARLQPLAEEEPGEAATTSAAPLPQDILFQPDERDASVWRARFIAPARGRFSLEADYAANQEGGSALKLFGIVARTPVEAGAANDTLRRAARERGGDLFAADEINTLLERLNAQRLSAERVRRTWELRTWPPLAFLLILLLSGEWLARRMKGRDEG
;
A
#
# COMPACT_ATOMS: atom_id res chain seq x y z
N MET A 1 1.12 -50.53 63.47
CA MET A 1 -0.07 -50.08 64.22
C MET A 1 -0.94 -49.30 63.24
N TYR A 2 -1.63 -50.02 62.36
CA TYR A 2 -2.59 -49.47 61.41
C TYR A 2 -3.96 -49.57 62.08
N ALA A 3 -4.55 -48.44 62.46
CA ALA A 3 -5.98 -48.27 62.66
C ALA A 3 -6.27 -46.86 63.23
N ILE A 4 -7.15 -46.14 62.53
CA ILE A 4 -8.01 -45.07 63.04
C ILE A 4 -7.39 -43.66 63.03
N THR A 5 -7.25 -43.10 61.83
CA THR A 5 -7.65 -41.69 61.57
C THR A 5 -8.23 -41.55 60.15
N ILE A 6 -9.18 -42.43 59.80
CA ILE A 6 -10.05 -42.23 58.62
C ILE A 6 -11.24 -41.42 59.10
N PHE A 7 -11.10 -40.10 59.22
CA PHE A 7 -12.24 -39.20 59.42
C PHE A 7 -12.07 -37.78 58.83
N HIS A 8 -10.98 -37.50 58.11
CA HIS A 8 -10.73 -36.15 57.55
C HIS A 8 -10.45 -36.08 56.05
N LEU A 9 -10.85 -37.08 55.28
CA LEU A 9 -10.62 -37.08 53.83
C LEU A 9 -11.81 -37.62 53.03
N VAL A 10 -13.02 -37.19 53.37
CA VAL A 10 -14.14 -37.11 52.41
C VAL A 10 -15.02 -35.96 52.86
N GLY A 11 -15.06 -34.87 52.08
CA GLY A 11 -16.13 -33.88 52.18
C GLY A 11 -17.44 -34.52 51.71
N LEU A 12 -17.99 -35.42 52.53
CA LEU A 12 -19.35 -35.94 52.41
C LEU A 12 -20.29 -34.80 52.80
N GLY A 13 -20.51 -33.87 51.86
CA GLY A 13 -21.60 -32.92 51.92
C GLY A 13 -22.91 -33.66 51.79
N ILE A 14 -23.34 -34.36 52.85
CA ILE A 14 -24.68 -34.88 52.93
C ILE A 14 -25.55 -33.72 53.43
N GLU A 15 -26.10 -32.94 52.51
CA GLU A 15 -27.28 -32.10 52.79
C GLU A 15 -28.48 -33.03 53.03
N ALA A 16 -28.42 -33.74 54.14
CA ALA A 16 -29.40 -34.73 54.52
C ALA A 16 -30.39 -34.09 55.49
N ASN A 17 -31.66 -33.99 55.07
CA ASN A 17 -32.80 -33.82 55.97
C ASN A 17 -32.69 -34.79 57.16
N ASN A 18 -33.27 -34.43 58.32
CA ASN A 18 -33.23 -35.22 59.56
C ASN A 18 -33.54 -36.72 59.36
N PHE A 19 -34.37 -37.05 58.36
CA PHE A 19 -34.65 -38.41 57.91
C PHE A 19 -33.41 -39.21 57.48
N TRP A 20 -32.55 -38.65 56.62
CA TRP A 20 -31.36 -39.33 56.10
C TRP A 20 -30.27 -39.50 57.16
N ARG A 21 -30.17 -38.57 58.12
CA ARG A 21 -29.29 -38.71 59.29
C ARG A 21 -29.77 -39.83 60.21
N ALA A 22 -31.08 -39.90 60.47
CA ALA A 22 -31.66 -40.99 61.24
C ALA A 22 -31.46 -42.35 60.55
N LEU A 23 -31.61 -42.41 59.22
CA LEU A 23 -31.36 -43.61 58.43
C LEU A 23 -29.90 -44.06 58.47
N ALA A 24 -28.94 -43.12 58.38
CA ALA A 24 -27.52 -43.42 58.51
C ALA A 24 -27.17 -44.00 59.89
N VAL A 25 -27.69 -43.39 60.97
CA VAL A 25 -27.49 -43.88 62.35
C VAL A 25 -28.09 -45.28 62.52
N ALA A 26 -29.30 -45.51 62.01
CA ALA A 26 -29.93 -46.82 62.04
C ALA A 26 -29.12 -47.88 61.26
N ALA A 27 -28.64 -47.55 60.06
CA ALA A 27 -27.84 -48.45 59.24
C ALA A 27 -26.49 -48.82 59.88
N ILE A 28 -25.84 -47.86 60.55
CA ILE A 28 -24.61 -48.09 61.31
C ILE A 28 -24.89 -48.98 62.53
N ALA A 29 -25.96 -48.72 63.28
CA ALA A 29 -26.34 -49.52 64.45
C ALA A 29 -26.65 -50.98 64.07
N VAL A 30 -27.41 -51.19 62.98
CA VAL A 30 -27.69 -52.53 62.43
C VAL A 30 -26.41 -53.21 61.96
N SER A 31 -25.52 -52.49 61.26
CA SER A 31 -24.25 -53.05 60.79
C SER A 31 -23.34 -53.47 61.96
N ALA A 32 -23.28 -52.67 63.02
CA ALA A 32 -22.53 -52.98 64.24
C ALA A 32 -23.12 -54.20 64.98
N PHE A 33 -24.45 -54.30 65.06
CA PHE A 33 -25.14 -55.46 65.63
C PHE A 33 -24.86 -56.73 64.82
N VAL A 34 -24.96 -56.66 63.49
CA VAL A 34 -24.65 -57.77 62.59
C VAL A 34 -23.20 -58.20 62.73
N LEU A 35 -22.23 -57.27 62.76
CA LEU A 35 -20.81 -57.58 62.94
C LEU A 35 -20.52 -58.23 64.29
N LYS A 36 -21.18 -57.78 65.38
CA LYS A 36 -21.05 -58.37 66.71
C LYS A 36 -21.57 -59.81 66.73
N GLN A 37 -22.78 -60.04 66.20
CA GLN A 37 -23.37 -61.38 66.11
C GLN A 37 -22.51 -62.29 65.21
N TYR A 38 -21.99 -61.72 64.12
CA TYR A 38 -21.16 -62.44 63.17
C TYR A 38 -19.82 -62.86 63.78
N TRP A 39 -19.20 -61.99 64.58
CA TRP A 39 -17.99 -62.32 65.35
C TRP A 39 -18.23 -63.48 66.34
N GLN A 40 -19.37 -63.48 67.03
CA GLN A 40 -19.74 -64.53 67.97
C GLN A 40 -19.94 -65.90 67.28
N ASN A 41 -20.50 -65.91 66.07
CA ASN A 41 -20.69 -67.15 65.30
C ASN A 41 -19.39 -67.72 64.69
N LEU A 42 -18.30 -66.96 64.68
CA LEU A 42 -17.01 -67.37 64.12
C LEU A 42 -16.03 -67.95 65.16
N GLN A 43 -16.51 -68.35 66.35
CA GLN A 43 -15.65 -68.89 67.41
C GLN A 43 -14.86 -70.14 66.99
N ALA A 44 -15.38 -70.91 66.03
CA ALA A 44 -14.73 -72.10 65.48
C ALA A 44 -13.49 -71.82 64.59
N TYR A 45 -13.18 -70.55 64.28
CA TYR A 45 -12.06 -70.17 63.41
C TYR A 45 -10.85 -69.63 64.21
N PRO A 46 -9.61 -69.70 63.71
CA PRO A 46 -8.46 -69.07 64.36
C PRO A 46 -8.58 -67.53 64.34
N ARG A 47 -8.01 -66.86 65.34
CA ARG A 47 -8.19 -65.40 65.58
C ARG A 47 -7.83 -64.54 64.36
N ARG A 48 -6.76 -64.88 63.62
CA ARG A 48 -6.34 -64.15 62.41
C ARG A 48 -7.39 -64.24 61.29
N MET A 49 -7.99 -65.42 61.09
CA MET A 49 -9.02 -65.64 60.08
C MET A 49 -10.33 -64.96 60.45
N ARG A 50 -10.70 -64.94 61.74
CA ARG A 50 -11.87 -64.17 62.22
C ARG A 50 -11.74 -62.69 61.89
N ILE A 51 -10.57 -62.11 62.17
CA ILE A 51 -10.31 -60.70 61.88
C ILE A 51 -10.45 -60.44 60.37
N LEU A 52 -9.88 -61.29 59.52
CA LEU A 52 -9.97 -61.16 58.07
C LEU A 52 -11.42 -61.24 57.56
N ILE A 53 -12.17 -62.26 57.98
CA ILE A 53 -13.58 -62.48 57.57
C ILE A 53 -14.46 -61.30 58.02
N VAL A 54 -14.28 -60.81 59.25
CA VAL A 54 -15.04 -59.68 59.77
C VAL A 54 -14.65 -58.37 59.10
N LEU A 55 -13.40 -58.19 58.68
CA LEU A 55 -12.94 -57.03 57.92
C LEU A 55 -13.51 -57.00 56.50
N LEU A 56 -13.56 -58.16 55.81
CA LEU A 56 -14.23 -58.29 54.51
C LEU A 56 -15.73 -57.98 54.63
N ARG A 57 -16.36 -58.51 55.69
CA ARG A 57 -17.78 -58.25 55.98
C ARG A 57 -18.05 -56.77 56.29
N SER A 58 -17.19 -56.13 57.07
CA SER A 58 -17.35 -54.70 57.42
C SER A 58 -17.16 -53.80 56.20
N MET A 59 -16.19 -54.09 55.32
CA MET A 59 -16.04 -53.38 54.03
C MET A 59 -17.26 -53.53 53.14
N SER A 60 -17.84 -54.73 53.03
CA SER A 60 -19.05 -54.97 52.23
C SER A 60 -20.26 -54.19 52.77
N LEU A 61 -20.44 -54.16 54.10
CA LEU A 61 -21.51 -53.40 54.75
C LEU A 61 -21.31 -51.89 54.57
N LEU A 62 -20.09 -51.38 54.71
CA LEU A 62 -19.78 -49.96 54.55
C LEU A 62 -20.08 -49.48 53.12
N LEU A 63 -19.74 -50.27 52.11
CA LEU A 63 -20.05 -49.97 50.72
C LEU A 63 -21.55 -50.01 50.42
N LEU A 64 -22.27 -50.98 51.01
CA LEU A 64 -23.72 -51.09 50.86
C LEU A 64 -24.45 -49.91 51.53
N VAL A 65 -24.02 -49.51 52.72
CA VAL A 65 -24.54 -48.34 53.44
C VAL A 65 -24.21 -47.05 52.67
N GLY A 66 -23.00 -46.92 52.11
CA GLY A 66 -22.61 -45.80 51.25
C GLY A 66 -23.48 -45.70 49.98
N ALA A 67 -23.84 -46.84 49.37
CA ALA A 67 -24.73 -46.88 48.23
C ALA A 67 -26.18 -46.50 48.61
N LEU A 68 -26.67 -46.97 49.76
CA LEU A 68 -28.00 -46.63 50.30
C LEU A 68 -28.13 -45.13 50.63
N LEU A 69 -27.07 -44.52 51.13
CA LEU A 69 -27.01 -43.10 51.46
C LEU A 69 -26.75 -42.19 50.24
N GLY A 70 -26.60 -42.76 49.04
CA GLY A 70 -26.44 -41.98 47.81
C GLY A 70 -25.11 -41.22 47.73
N VAL A 71 -24.03 -41.77 48.29
CA VAL A 71 -22.71 -41.12 48.25
C VAL A 71 -22.28 -40.84 46.81
N ARG A 72 -21.87 -39.60 46.54
CA ARG A 72 -21.36 -39.16 45.24
C ARG A 72 -19.82 -39.13 45.25
N LEU A 73 -19.21 -39.81 44.30
CA LEU A 73 -17.77 -39.74 44.04
C LEU A 73 -17.54 -38.69 42.95
N ASN A 74 -16.79 -37.65 43.30
CA ASN A 74 -16.40 -36.61 42.35
C ASN A 74 -15.01 -36.97 41.80
N TYR A 75 -14.94 -37.21 40.49
CA TYR A 75 -13.67 -37.34 39.78
C TYR A 75 -13.45 -36.09 38.92
N GLU A 76 -12.28 -35.48 39.08
CA GLU A 76 -11.87 -34.26 38.39
C GLU A 76 -10.60 -34.56 37.61
N SER A 77 -10.71 -34.62 36.28
CA SER A 77 -9.54 -34.68 35.39
C SER A 77 -9.27 -33.28 34.83
N VAL A 78 -8.01 -32.87 34.89
CA VAL A 78 -7.52 -31.58 34.38
C VAL A 78 -6.62 -31.90 33.18
N THR A 79 -7.06 -31.59 31.96
CA THR A 79 -6.20 -31.60 30.77
C THR A 79 -5.59 -30.21 30.59
N PRO A 80 -4.27 -30.04 30.59
CA PRO A 80 -3.62 -28.74 30.44
C PRO A 80 -3.88 -28.17 29.04
N GLY A 81 -4.09 -26.86 28.94
CA GLY A 81 -4.19 -26.18 27.65
C GLY A 81 -2.83 -26.15 26.93
N ARG A 82 -2.79 -26.58 25.66
CA ARG A 82 -1.58 -26.51 24.82
C ARG A 82 -1.43 -25.10 24.26
N LEU A 83 -0.24 -24.52 24.40
CA LEU A 83 0.09 -23.18 23.87
C LEU A 83 1.21 -23.30 22.85
N LEU A 84 1.05 -22.66 21.70
CA LEU A 84 2.11 -22.59 20.70
C LEU A 84 3.02 -21.40 21.00
N VAL A 85 4.33 -21.62 21.17
CA VAL A 85 5.31 -20.55 21.40
C VAL A 85 6.21 -20.44 20.18
N ILE A 86 6.24 -19.25 19.58
CA ILE A 86 7.00 -18.94 18.35
C ILE A 86 7.97 -17.80 18.65
N TYR A 87 9.20 -17.92 18.14
CA TYR A 87 10.20 -16.86 18.18
C TYR A 87 10.30 -16.18 16.83
N ALA A 88 10.08 -14.87 16.79
CA ALA A 88 10.39 -14.04 15.63
C ALA A 88 11.64 -13.21 15.95
N HIS A 89 12.79 -13.70 15.50
CA HIS A 89 14.06 -12.99 15.60
C HIS A 89 14.39 -12.28 14.28
N ASN A 90 15.26 -11.27 14.37
CA ASN A 90 15.78 -10.51 13.24
C ASN A 90 16.68 -11.41 12.36
N GLU A 91 16.42 -11.50 11.04
CA GLU A 91 17.27 -12.19 10.03
C GLU A 91 18.68 -11.54 9.85
N ASN A 92 19.19 -10.80 10.85
CA ASN A 92 20.49 -10.12 10.82
C ASN A 92 21.71 -11.05 10.86
N VAL A 93 21.52 -12.37 10.91
CA VAL A 93 22.62 -13.32 10.79
C VAL A 93 22.42 -14.16 9.55
N SER A 94 23.30 -13.94 8.58
CA SER A 94 23.47 -14.79 7.41
C SER A 94 23.41 -16.26 7.82
N ALA A 95 22.56 -17.05 7.14
CA ALA A 95 22.25 -18.46 7.40
C ALA A 95 23.47 -19.43 7.30
N LYS A 96 24.71 -18.92 7.31
CA LYS A 96 25.94 -19.70 7.38
C LYS A 96 26.40 -19.98 8.80
N ASP A 97 26.05 -19.14 9.77
CA ASP A 97 26.35 -19.37 11.17
C ASP A 97 25.03 -19.47 11.92
N GLY A 98 24.71 -20.67 12.43
CA GLY A 98 23.60 -20.88 13.36
C GLY A 98 23.87 -20.14 14.67
N ALA A 99 23.74 -18.81 14.65
CA ALA A 99 24.02 -17.96 15.78
C ALA A 99 22.93 -18.16 16.83
N ALA A 100 23.36 -18.70 17.96
CA ALA A 100 22.62 -18.79 19.19
C ALA A 100 21.96 -17.45 19.52
N LEU A 101 20.73 -17.51 20.05
CA LEU A 101 20.07 -16.41 20.73
C LEU A 101 21.07 -15.70 21.65
N SER A 102 20.98 -14.38 21.79
CA SER A 102 21.81 -13.72 22.80
C SER A 102 21.55 -14.36 24.16
N SER A 103 22.58 -14.57 24.98
CA SER A 103 22.45 -15.25 26.28
C SER A 103 21.38 -14.63 27.20
N VAL A 104 21.04 -13.36 26.97
CA VAL A 104 19.98 -12.63 27.68
C VAL A 104 18.58 -12.99 27.16
N GLU A 105 18.40 -13.18 25.86
CA GLU A 105 17.11 -13.58 25.26
C GLU A 105 16.79 -15.03 25.58
N GLU A 106 17.78 -15.93 25.50
CA GLU A 106 17.63 -17.34 25.89
C GLU A 106 17.12 -17.49 27.33
N VAL A 107 17.73 -16.78 28.28
CA VAL A 107 17.31 -16.78 29.69
C VAL A 107 15.90 -16.22 29.87
N ARG A 108 15.48 -15.24 29.06
CA ARG A 108 14.13 -14.68 29.13
C ARG A 108 13.08 -15.64 28.57
N ILE A 109 13.37 -16.23 27.43
CA ILE A 109 12.55 -17.26 26.79
C ILE A 109 12.32 -18.42 27.77
N GLU A 110 13.37 -18.90 28.41
CA GLU A 110 13.26 -19.95 29.43
C GLU A 110 12.43 -19.51 30.64
N ARG A 111 12.56 -18.26 31.10
CA ARG A 111 11.71 -17.72 32.17
C ARG A 111 10.24 -17.67 31.78
N THR A 112 9.93 -17.23 30.57
CA THR A 112 8.57 -17.18 30.02
C THR A 112 7.96 -18.58 29.94
N ILE A 113 8.70 -19.53 29.37
CA ILE A 113 8.28 -20.95 29.31
C ILE A 113 8.09 -21.53 30.72
N ALA A 114 9.01 -21.24 31.64
CA ALA A 114 8.93 -21.73 33.01
C ALA A 114 7.70 -21.14 33.75
N ALA A 115 7.33 -19.89 33.48
CA ALA A 115 6.14 -19.26 34.05
C ALA A 115 4.86 -19.91 33.50
N LEU A 116 4.78 -20.15 32.19
CA LEU A 116 3.65 -20.85 31.56
C LEU A 116 3.45 -22.26 32.12
N ARG A 117 4.54 -23.02 32.31
CA ARG A 117 4.50 -24.36 32.90
C ARG A 117 4.03 -24.37 34.35
N ARG A 118 4.38 -23.35 35.16
CA ARG A 118 3.93 -23.25 36.56
C ARG A 118 2.42 -23.07 36.68
N GLU A 119 1.80 -22.37 35.74
CA GLU A 119 0.36 -22.14 35.69
C GLU A 119 -0.43 -23.30 35.05
N GLY A 120 0.24 -24.40 34.71
CA GLY A 120 -0.41 -25.61 34.19
C GLY A 120 -0.66 -25.62 32.69
N PHE A 121 -0.01 -24.76 31.91
CA PHE A 121 -0.02 -24.83 30.45
C PHE A 121 1.09 -25.75 29.91
N GLU A 122 0.85 -26.34 28.74
CA GLU A 122 1.84 -27.12 28.01
C GLU A 122 2.36 -26.32 26.79
N PRO A 123 3.51 -25.61 26.92
CA PRO A 123 4.08 -24.86 25.81
C PRO A 123 4.78 -25.77 24.80
N VAL A 124 4.32 -25.72 23.55
CA VAL A 124 4.93 -26.37 22.38
C VAL A 124 5.79 -25.33 21.66
N ILE A 125 7.08 -25.60 21.52
CA ILE A 125 8.04 -24.66 20.97
C ILE A 125 8.24 -24.93 19.48
N ALA A 126 7.91 -23.96 18.64
CA ALA A 126 8.30 -23.98 17.23
C ALA A 126 9.61 -23.20 17.07
N ALA A 127 10.70 -23.92 16.78
CA ALA A 127 12.04 -23.33 16.73
C ALA A 127 12.23 -22.31 15.57
N GLU A 128 11.42 -22.36 14.52
CA GLU A 128 11.47 -21.41 13.39
C GLU A 128 10.10 -21.26 12.72
N SER A 129 9.72 -20.04 12.34
CA SER A 129 8.48 -19.75 11.59
C SER A 129 8.42 -20.48 10.23
N ARG A 130 9.57 -20.89 9.66
CA ARG A 130 9.68 -21.62 8.39
C ARG A 130 9.30 -23.10 8.47
N ALA A 131 9.39 -23.73 9.65
CA ALA A 131 9.11 -25.16 9.80
C ALA A 131 7.60 -25.49 9.87
N ILE A 132 6.74 -24.46 9.92
CA ILE A 132 5.29 -24.62 10.15
C ILE A 132 4.50 -24.82 8.84
N HIS A 133 5.18 -24.91 7.69
CA HIS A 133 4.57 -25.21 6.39
C HIS A 133 4.16 -26.68 6.18
N ARG A 134 3.85 -27.44 7.24
CA ARG A 134 3.13 -28.72 7.11
C ARG A 134 1.64 -28.49 7.40
N PRO A 135 0.81 -28.22 6.37
CA PRO A 135 -0.64 -28.03 6.53
C PRO A 135 -1.41 -29.29 7.02
N GLU A 136 -0.73 -30.42 7.25
CA GLU A 136 -1.36 -31.72 7.52
C GLU A 136 -1.52 -32.07 9.00
N GLN A 137 -1.07 -31.23 9.94
CA GLN A 137 -1.27 -31.45 11.37
C GLN A 137 -1.91 -30.20 12.02
N HIS A 138 -3.23 -30.09 11.92
CA HIS A 138 -3.98 -29.21 12.82
C HIS A 138 -3.88 -29.78 14.23
N GLU A 139 -2.98 -29.22 15.04
CA GLU A 139 -3.04 -29.41 16.48
C GLU A 139 -3.92 -28.29 17.08
N ASP A 140 -4.88 -28.65 17.93
CA ASP A 140 -5.75 -27.70 18.61
C ASP A 140 -4.95 -26.96 19.70
N PHE A 141 -4.50 -25.75 19.40
CA PHE A 141 -3.85 -24.86 20.36
C PHE A 141 -4.86 -23.90 20.99
N ALA A 142 -4.72 -23.64 22.29
CA ALA A 142 -5.57 -22.69 23.00
C ALA A 142 -5.23 -21.23 22.65
N ALA A 143 -3.94 -20.94 22.41
CA ALA A 143 -3.44 -19.66 21.92
C ALA A 143 -2.02 -19.81 21.36
N ALA A 144 -1.60 -18.83 20.55
CA ALA A 144 -0.21 -18.64 20.13
C ALA A 144 0.44 -17.50 20.93
N ILE A 145 1.70 -17.67 21.33
CA ILE A 145 2.53 -16.65 21.95
C ILE A 145 3.70 -16.36 21.01
N LEU A 146 3.72 -15.16 20.45
CA LEU A 146 4.80 -14.65 19.61
C LEU A 146 5.79 -13.85 20.47
N LEU A 147 7.02 -14.35 20.59
CA LEU A 147 8.10 -13.70 21.33
C LEU A 147 9.00 -12.95 20.35
N THR A 148 9.14 -11.64 20.54
CA THR A 148 9.95 -10.79 19.65
C THR A 148 10.49 -9.54 20.35
N ASP A 149 11.60 -8.99 19.87
CA ASP A 149 12.12 -7.69 20.31
C ASP A 149 11.40 -6.50 19.64
N GLY A 150 10.53 -6.75 18.66
CA GLY A 150 9.83 -5.72 17.90
C GLY A 150 10.72 -4.92 16.94
N ALA A 151 11.98 -5.33 16.73
CA ALA A 151 12.96 -4.69 15.87
C ALA A 151 12.76 -5.05 14.38
N MET A 152 11.55 -4.84 13.87
CA MET A 152 11.15 -5.25 12.52
C MET A 152 10.27 -4.22 11.83
N ARG A 153 10.10 -4.36 10.52
CA ARG A 153 9.19 -3.49 9.75
C ARG A 153 7.73 -3.87 9.99
N ALA A 154 6.81 -2.90 9.88
CA ALA A 154 5.38 -3.12 10.02
C ALA A 154 4.84 -4.25 9.12
N ALA A 155 5.25 -4.31 7.84
CA ALA A 155 4.84 -5.37 6.92
C ALA A 155 5.30 -6.77 7.38
N TYR A 156 6.51 -6.88 7.92
CA TYR A 156 7.04 -8.14 8.47
C TYR A 156 6.33 -8.50 9.78
N ALA A 157 6.09 -7.53 10.65
CA ALA A 157 5.34 -7.72 11.89
C ALA A 157 3.94 -8.28 11.66
N ASN A 158 3.19 -7.72 10.70
CA ASN A 158 1.88 -8.25 10.32
C ASN A 158 1.96 -9.71 9.85
N ARG A 159 2.96 -10.02 9.01
CA ARG A 159 3.17 -11.37 8.49
C ARG A 159 3.50 -12.37 9.60
N GLU A 160 4.36 -12.02 10.55
CA GLU A 160 4.72 -12.93 11.66
C GLU A 160 3.52 -13.25 12.54
N VAL A 161 2.67 -12.25 12.84
CA VAL A 161 1.42 -12.48 13.58
C VAL A 161 0.43 -13.32 12.79
N GLU A 162 0.38 -13.15 11.46
CA GLU A 162 -0.43 -13.99 10.58
C GLU A 162 0.04 -15.45 10.55
N LEU A 163 1.33 -15.68 10.41
CA LEU A 163 1.94 -17.00 10.46
C LEU A 163 1.69 -17.67 11.82
N ALA A 164 1.83 -16.93 12.92
CA ALA A 164 1.56 -17.43 14.26
C ALA A 164 0.11 -17.86 14.45
N GLY A 165 -0.85 -17.06 13.96
CA GLY A 165 -2.26 -17.41 14.01
C GLY A 165 -2.60 -18.62 13.15
N ALA A 166 -2.05 -18.70 11.94
CA ALA A 166 -2.26 -19.84 11.04
C ALA A 166 -1.67 -21.15 11.61
N ALA A 167 -0.48 -21.07 12.20
CA ALA A 167 0.19 -22.18 12.86
C ALA A 167 -0.61 -22.74 14.05
N ALA A 168 -1.33 -21.87 14.76
CA ALA A 168 -2.16 -22.24 15.90
C ALA A 168 -3.62 -22.56 15.51
N GLY A 169 -3.91 -22.85 14.24
CA GLY A 169 -5.26 -23.21 13.79
C GLY A 169 -6.30 -22.09 13.91
N GLY A 170 -5.84 -20.82 13.90
CA GLY A 170 -6.70 -19.63 14.06
C GLY A 170 -6.93 -19.21 15.51
N ALA A 171 -6.24 -19.82 16.48
CA ALA A 171 -6.30 -19.41 17.88
C ALA A 171 -5.78 -17.97 18.12
N PRO A 172 -6.16 -17.32 19.23
CA PRO A 172 -5.69 -15.98 19.56
C PRO A 172 -4.17 -15.88 19.63
N VAL A 173 -3.61 -14.79 19.08
CA VAL A 173 -2.16 -14.54 19.06
C VAL A 173 -1.80 -13.44 20.06
N TYR A 174 -1.07 -13.79 21.11
CA TYR A 174 -0.50 -12.85 22.07
C TYR A 174 0.95 -12.56 21.70
N VAL A 175 1.32 -11.28 21.65
CA VAL A 175 2.69 -10.88 21.34
C VAL A 175 3.35 -10.42 22.63
N VAL A 176 4.50 -10.99 22.98
CA VAL A 176 5.32 -10.50 24.09
C VAL A 176 6.55 -9.84 23.50
N THR A 177 6.72 -8.55 23.81
CA THR A 177 7.83 -7.74 23.35
C THR A 177 8.52 -7.04 24.50
N ASN A 178 9.67 -6.43 24.23
CA ASN A 178 10.25 -5.45 25.12
C ASN A 178 9.85 -4.04 24.64
N PRO A 179 8.64 -3.54 24.95
CA PRO A 179 8.31 -2.18 24.63
C PRO A 179 9.21 -1.28 25.46
N LYS A 180 10.15 -0.59 24.81
CA LYS A 180 10.54 0.73 25.28
C LYS A 180 9.46 1.68 24.72
N PRO A 181 8.41 2.05 25.49
CA PRO A 181 7.57 3.15 25.06
C PRO A 181 8.49 4.35 24.84
N PRO A 182 8.35 5.10 23.73
CA PRO A 182 9.18 6.26 23.50
C PRO A 182 9.00 7.25 24.65
N ASP A 183 10.11 7.75 25.20
CA ASP A 183 10.13 8.77 26.24
C ASP A 183 9.77 10.14 25.61
N GLY A 184 8.49 10.35 25.29
CA GLY A 184 7.95 11.61 24.77
C GLY A 184 7.49 11.57 23.30
N PRO A 185 7.22 12.74 22.70
CA PRO A 185 6.76 12.86 21.32
C PRO A 185 7.76 12.26 20.34
N THR A 186 7.29 11.43 19.41
CA THR A 186 8.12 10.77 18.40
C THR A 186 7.55 10.92 17.00
N VAL A 187 8.46 10.93 16.03
CA VAL A 187 8.15 10.97 14.60
C VAL A 187 8.98 9.90 13.90
N SER A 188 8.37 9.22 12.94
CA SER A 188 9.05 8.28 12.04
C SER A 188 8.67 8.52 10.59
N LEU A 189 9.63 8.28 9.69
CA LEU A 189 9.43 8.19 8.26
C LEU A 189 9.32 6.70 7.89
N GLU A 190 8.11 6.25 7.59
CA GLU A 190 7.78 4.82 7.46
C GLU A 190 8.15 4.28 6.08
N SER A 191 7.75 4.98 5.03
CA SER A 191 8.06 4.59 3.64
C SER A 191 8.21 5.80 2.75
N VAL A 192 9.04 5.67 1.71
CA VAL A 192 9.15 6.62 0.62
C VAL A 192 8.92 5.86 -0.69
N SER A 193 7.87 6.22 -1.42
CA SER A 193 7.59 5.64 -2.74
C SER A 193 7.75 6.70 -3.82
N VAL A 194 8.30 6.31 -4.96
CA VAL A 194 8.52 7.19 -6.12
C VAL A 194 7.36 7.06 -7.09
N GLN A 195 6.84 8.18 -7.58
CA GLN A 195 5.78 8.25 -8.59
C GLN A 195 6.17 9.19 -9.73
N GLY A 196 5.74 8.85 -10.95
CA GLY A 196 6.04 9.62 -12.15
C GLY A 196 7.21 9.07 -12.97
N ARG A 197 7.42 9.66 -14.15
CA ARG A 197 8.51 9.27 -15.08
C ARG A 197 9.83 9.86 -14.62
N ARG A 198 10.87 9.01 -14.55
CA ARG A 198 12.21 9.39 -14.11
C ARG A 198 13.04 9.86 -15.28
N VAL A 199 12.65 10.97 -15.89
CA VAL A 199 13.36 11.55 -17.01
C VAL A 199 14.08 12.81 -16.53
N ARG A 200 15.28 13.05 -17.02
CA ARG A 200 16.03 14.27 -16.71
C ARG A 200 15.18 15.52 -16.96
N GLY A 201 15.10 16.40 -15.97
CA GLY A 201 14.34 17.64 -16.01
C GLY A 201 12.82 17.50 -15.83
N VAL A 202 12.30 16.27 -15.73
CA VAL A 202 10.89 16.00 -15.44
C VAL A 202 10.69 15.90 -13.92
N PRO A 203 9.74 16.63 -13.31
CA PRO A 203 9.42 16.48 -11.90
C PRO A 203 8.95 15.06 -11.55
N VAL A 204 9.48 14.54 -10.43
CA VAL A 204 9.15 13.23 -9.86
C VAL A 204 8.56 13.45 -8.47
N THR A 205 7.45 12.78 -8.17
CA THR A 205 6.79 12.91 -6.87
C THR A 205 7.27 11.81 -5.93
N LEU A 206 7.87 12.21 -4.81
CA LEU A 206 8.15 11.33 -3.67
C LEU A 206 6.99 11.39 -2.69
N ARG A 207 6.33 10.25 -2.49
CA ARG A 207 5.26 10.08 -1.51
C ARG A 207 5.85 9.49 -0.24
N CYS A 208 5.96 10.34 0.78
CA CYS A 208 6.52 10.03 2.08
C CYS A 208 5.38 9.75 3.08
N MET A 209 5.34 8.56 3.65
CA MET A 209 4.43 8.22 4.73
C MET A 209 5.12 8.47 6.07
N VAL A 210 4.55 9.34 6.88
CA VAL A 210 5.09 9.74 8.19
C VAL A 210 4.10 9.40 9.29
N HIS A 211 4.62 9.03 10.45
CA HIS A 211 3.83 8.68 11.63
C HIS A 211 4.31 9.51 12.83
N GLY A 212 3.39 10.19 13.50
CA GLY A 212 3.66 11.01 14.68
C GLY A 212 2.91 10.47 15.89
N ARG A 213 3.60 10.33 17.04
CA ARG A 213 3.05 9.87 18.32
C ARG A 213 3.34 10.88 19.44
N GLY A 214 2.32 11.26 20.21
CA GLY A 214 2.40 12.36 21.19
C GLY A 214 2.68 13.72 20.55
N MET A 215 2.40 13.85 19.24
CA MET A 215 2.82 14.99 18.41
C MET A 215 1.75 16.07 18.28
N ARG A 216 0.60 15.96 18.94
CA ARG A 216 -0.47 16.94 18.80
C ARG A 216 0.03 18.37 19.05
N GLY A 217 -0.22 19.26 18.10
CA GLY A 217 0.19 20.66 18.18
C GLY A 217 1.68 20.93 17.92
N HIS A 218 2.48 19.90 17.62
CA HIS A 218 3.86 20.05 17.16
C HIS A 218 3.91 20.16 15.62
N GLU A 219 5.03 20.64 15.11
CA GLU A 219 5.34 20.68 13.68
C GLU A 219 6.67 19.94 13.43
N SER A 220 6.78 19.25 12.30
CA SER A 220 8.01 18.60 11.85
C SER A 220 8.38 19.05 10.45
N LEU A 221 9.67 19.14 10.14
CA LEU A 221 10.14 19.47 8.80
C LEU A 221 10.58 18.21 8.06
N LEU A 222 9.92 17.89 6.96
CA LEU A 222 10.33 16.83 6.04
C LEU A 222 11.18 17.45 4.93
N THR A 223 12.36 16.89 4.68
CA THR A 223 13.31 17.36 3.67
C THR A 223 13.72 16.21 2.75
N ILE A 224 13.93 16.50 1.47
CA ILE A 224 14.56 15.59 0.52
C ILE A 224 15.86 16.22 0.08
N SER A 225 16.95 15.48 0.21
CA SER A 225 18.29 15.94 -0.13
C SER A 225 18.97 15.02 -1.12
N ASP A 226 19.81 15.59 -1.98
CA ASP A 226 20.71 14.92 -2.92
C ASP A 226 22.12 15.45 -2.65
N THR A 227 23.11 14.57 -2.48
CA THR A 227 24.53 14.93 -2.25
C THR A 227 24.73 16.10 -1.27
N ALA A 228 23.95 16.10 -0.16
CA ALA A 228 23.88 17.12 0.90
C ALA A 228 23.16 18.46 0.59
N ARG A 229 22.58 18.64 -0.59
CA ARG A 229 21.72 19.80 -0.93
C ARG A 229 20.25 19.45 -0.79
N VAL A 230 19.49 20.27 -0.06
CA VAL A 230 18.02 20.16 0.01
C VAL A 230 17.40 20.51 -1.35
N GLN A 231 16.65 19.57 -1.90
CA GLN A 231 15.91 19.72 -3.17
C GLN A 231 14.46 20.12 -2.94
N ALA A 232 13.84 19.60 -1.88
CA ALA A 232 12.48 19.91 -1.49
C ALA A 232 12.32 19.86 0.03
N SER A 233 11.43 20.69 0.56
CA SER A 233 11.05 20.68 1.98
C SER A 233 9.56 20.90 2.15
N SER A 234 8.97 20.27 3.16
CA SER A 234 7.56 20.40 3.51
C SER A 234 7.40 20.37 5.02
N ARG A 235 6.52 21.21 5.54
CA ARG A 235 6.16 21.22 6.96
C ARG A 235 4.99 20.27 7.20
N VAL A 236 5.10 19.44 8.23
CA VAL A 236 4.06 18.50 8.68
C VAL A 236 3.47 19.04 9.97
N THR A 237 2.18 19.32 9.96
CA THR A 237 1.44 19.80 11.14
C THR A 237 0.62 18.66 11.72
N TRP A 238 0.83 18.34 13.00
CA TRP A 238 0.22 17.18 13.64
C TRP A 238 -1.04 17.58 14.42
N ASN A 239 -2.19 17.05 14.01
CA ASN A 239 -3.49 17.41 14.57
C ASN A 239 -3.92 16.48 15.71
N ASN A 240 -3.41 15.24 15.72
CA ASN A 240 -3.71 14.23 16.73
C ASN A 240 -2.44 13.69 17.40
N ASP A 241 -2.61 13.05 18.55
CA ASP A 241 -1.50 12.41 19.29
C ASP A 241 -1.04 11.11 18.62
N ASP A 242 -1.79 10.53 17.70
CA ASP A 242 -1.40 9.37 16.89
C ASP A 242 -1.98 9.57 15.49
N GLU A 243 -1.13 9.96 14.54
CA GLU A 243 -1.57 10.36 13.20
C GLU A 243 -0.61 9.85 12.12
N TRP A 244 -1.19 9.31 11.05
CA TRP A 244 -0.47 8.94 9.83
C TRP A 244 -0.77 9.99 8.76
N GLN A 245 0.28 10.58 8.19
CA GLN A 245 0.13 11.53 7.08
C GLN A 245 0.95 11.07 5.88
N THR A 246 0.42 11.31 4.68
CA THR A 246 1.13 11.07 3.43
C THR A 246 1.45 12.41 2.79
N ILE A 247 2.74 12.73 2.71
CA ILE A 247 3.23 14.00 2.17
C ILE A 247 3.81 13.73 0.78
N ALA A 248 3.27 14.41 -0.23
CA ALA A 248 3.80 14.39 -1.58
C ALA A 248 4.78 15.55 -1.77
N MET A 249 6.00 15.24 -2.21
CA MET A 249 7.04 16.22 -2.45
C MET A 249 7.61 16.03 -3.85
N GLU A 250 7.84 17.12 -4.57
CA GLU A 250 8.38 17.06 -5.94
C GLU A 250 9.88 17.32 -5.95
N VAL A 251 10.61 16.49 -6.69
CA VAL A 251 12.03 16.69 -7.00
C VAL A 251 12.23 16.69 -8.51
N VAL A 252 13.11 17.56 -9.02
CA VAL A 252 13.45 17.63 -10.44
C VAL A 252 14.88 17.14 -10.64
N PRO A 253 15.10 15.93 -11.18
CA PRO A 253 16.43 15.42 -11.46
C PRO A 253 17.13 16.28 -12.53
N LYS A 254 18.34 16.75 -12.25
CA LYS A 254 19.07 17.67 -13.15
C LYS A 254 20.00 16.96 -14.14
N ALA A 255 20.38 15.73 -13.82
CA ALA A 255 21.25 14.87 -14.63
C ALA A 255 20.58 13.50 -14.81
N ALA A 256 20.86 12.84 -15.93
CA ALA A 256 20.53 11.44 -16.12
C ALA A 256 21.58 10.53 -15.47
N GLY A 257 21.20 9.28 -15.25
CA GLY A 257 21.98 8.28 -14.53
C GLY A 257 21.44 8.03 -13.13
N TRP A 258 22.28 7.45 -12.29
CA TRP A 258 21.91 7.14 -10.91
C TRP A 258 21.93 8.41 -10.05
N THR A 259 20.88 8.59 -9.24
CA THR A 259 20.79 9.67 -8.26
C THR A 259 20.33 9.11 -6.94
N ASP A 260 21.06 9.44 -5.88
CA ASP A 260 20.81 9.00 -4.51
C ASP A 260 20.17 10.15 -3.73
N TYR A 261 18.95 9.92 -3.28
CA TYR A 261 18.19 10.84 -2.44
C TYR A 261 18.13 10.33 -1.00
N VAL A 262 18.05 11.27 -0.05
CA VAL A 262 17.73 10.97 1.34
C VAL A 262 16.55 11.82 1.76
N ALA A 263 15.44 11.16 2.07
CA ALA A 263 14.31 11.79 2.74
C ALA A 263 14.58 11.77 4.25
N ARG A 264 14.45 12.92 4.91
CA ARG A 264 14.66 13.08 6.35
C ARG A 264 13.56 13.92 6.96
N ILE A 265 12.98 13.43 8.05
CA ILE A 265 12.07 14.20 8.89
C ILE A 265 12.81 14.68 10.15
N GLU A 266 12.70 15.96 10.46
CA GLU A 266 13.27 16.51 11.69
C GLU A 266 12.44 16.11 12.92
N PRO A 267 13.09 15.72 14.02
CA PRO A 267 12.40 15.39 15.25
C PRO A 267 11.80 16.66 15.87
N ALA A 268 10.55 16.60 16.36
CA ALA A 268 9.95 17.72 17.11
C ALA A 268 10.04 17.56 18.64
N GLY A 269 10.72 16.53 19.11
CA GLY A 269 10.96 16.16 20.52
C GLY A 269 12.15 15.20 20.61
N GLY A 270 12.72 14.98 21.80
CA GLY A 270 14.05 14.37 22.04
C GLY A 270 14.32 12.92 21.61
N GLY A 271 13.63 12.41 20.58
CA GLY A 271 13.98 11.16 19.91
C GLY A 271 14.99 11.40 18.78
N ASP A 272 16.23 10.96 18.98
CA ASP A 272 17.37 11.11 18.05
C ASP A 272 17.63 9.83 17.24
N ASP A 273 16.60 9.01 16.98
CA ASP A 273 16.79 7.81 16.16
C ASP A 273 16.90 8.18 14.68
N ALA A 274 18.14 8.35 14.21
CA ALA A 274 18.46 8.62 12.81
C ALA A 274 17.87 7.57 11.85
N ALA A 275 17.64 6.34 12.31
CA ALA A 275 16.99 5.30 11.53
C ALA A 275 15.49 5.55 11.39
N ALA A 276 14.77 5.93 12.43
CA ALA A 276 13.36 6.32 12.31
C ALA A 276 13.17 7.59 11.44
N LEU A 277 14.15 8.49 11.45
CA LEU A 277 14.03 9.83 10.87
C LEU A 277 14.46 9.92 9.40
N SER A 278 15.16 8.92 8.85
CA SER A 278 15.71 9.01 7.49
C SER A 278 15.52 7.75 6.63
N ARG A 279 15.29 7.97 5.33
CA ARG A 279 15.16 6.91 4.32
C ARG A 279 16.03 7.25 3.11
N PRO A 280 17.07 6.44 2.83
CA PRO A 280 17.78 6.53 1.55
C PRO A 280 16.90 5.96 0.43
N LEU A 281 17.04 6.53 -0.75
CA LEU A 281 16.35 6.15 -1.97
C LEU A 281 17.36 6.25 -3.12
N THR A 282 17.45 5.22 -3.95
CA THR A 282 18.29 5.25 -5.14
C THR A 282 17.44 5.08 -6.37
N MET A 283 17.48 6.04 -7.28
CA MET A 283 16.70 5.98 -8.51
C MET A 283 17.59 6.18 -9.74
N TYR A 284 17.25 5.45 -10.80
CA TYR A 284 17.84 5.68 -12.12
C TYR A 284 16.97 6.69 -12.88
N VAL A 285 17.62 7.73 -13.40
CA VAL A 285 17.03 8.79 -14.21
C VAL A 285 17.44 8.56 -15.66
N GLU A 286 16.46 8.39 -16.53
CA GLU A 286 16.64 8.22 -17.97
C GLU A 286 16.99 9.56 -18.62
N GLU A 287 17.93 9.53 -19.58
CA GLU A 287 18.07 10.61 -20.56
C GLU A 287 16.99 10.41 -21.63
N GLY A 288 16.13 11.39 -21.83
CA GLY A 288 15.07 11.28 -22.83
C GLY A 288 14.19 12.51 -22.90
N HIS A 289 13.29 12.50 -23.89
CA HIS A 289 12.31 13.54 -24.12
C HIS A 289 10.91 12.94 -24.22
N LEU A 290 9.90 13.69 -23.78
CA LEU A 290 8.51 13.33 -23.95
C LEU A 290 8.07 13.64 -25.38
N ARG A 291 7.52 12.64 -26.07
CA ARG A 291 7.11 12.83 -27.47
C ARG A 291 5.71 13.42 -27.54
N VAL A 292 5.56 14.57 -28.18
CA VAL A 292 4.27 15.27 -28.31
C VAL A 292 3.91 15.43 -29.77
N LEU A 293 2.70 15.00 -30.14
CA LEU A 293 2.12 15.30 -31.44
C LEU A 293 1.24 16.55 -31.30
N PHE A 294 1.51 17.59 -32.07
CA PHE A 294 0.69 18.80 -32.07
C PHE A 294 0.19 19.07 -33.48
N PHE A 295 -1.12 19.12 -33.67
CA PHE A 295 -1.69 19.54 -34.95
C PHE A 295 -2.80 20.58 -34.83
N GLU A 296 -2.94 21.38 -35.88
CA GLU A 296 -4.05 22.30 -36.08
C GLU A 296 -4.40 22.44 -37.57
N GLY A 297 -5.62 22.92 -37.84
CA GLY A 297 -6.05 23.26 -39.20
C GLY A 297 -5.33 24.49 -39.71
N GLU A 298 -5.40 25.61 -39.01
CA GLU A 298 -4.77 26.87 -39.44
C GLU A 298 -3.73 27.33 -38.40
N PRO A 299 -2.55 27.84 -38.82
CA PRO A 299 -1.53 28.33 -37.89
C PRO A 299 -2.07 29.44 -36.99
N THR A 300 -2.00 29.26 -35.67
CA THR A 300 -2.40 30.27 -34.68
C THR A 300 -1.23 30.85 -33.90
N TRP A 301 -1.39 32.08 -33.39
CA TRP A 301 -0.40 32.68 -32.47
C TRP A 301 -0.23 31.83 -31.21
N GLU A 302 -1.33 31.37 -30.63
CA GLU A 302 -1.33 30.45 -29.49
C GLU A 302 -0.45 29.23 -29.77
N ALA A 303 -0.71 28.52 -30.87
CA ALA A 303 0.07 27.34 -31.23
C ALA A 303 1.56 27.63 -31.46
N LYS A 304 1.88 28.75 -32.11
CA LYS A 304 3.27 29.17 -32.29
C LYS A 304 4.00 29.34 -30.95
N PHE A 305 3.37 29.99 -29.97
CA PHE A 305 3.98 30.22 -28.66
C PHE A 305 4.05 28.92 -27.84
N VAL A 306 2.99 28.10 -27.84
CA VAL A 306 2.99 26.79 -27.16
C VAL A 306 4.09 25.90 -27.71
N ARG A 307 4.19 25.80 -29.04
CA ARG A 307 5.27 25.06 -29.72
C ARG A 307 6.65 25.52 -29.24
N ARG A 308 6.91 26.83 -29.27
CA ARG A 308 8.18 27.39 -28.81
C ARG A 308 8.46 27.08 -27.34
N ALA A 309 7.47 27.21 -26.45
CA ALA A 309 7.64 26.91 -25.04
C ALA A 309 8.00 25.44 -24.77
N LEU A 310 7.41 24.51 -25.52
CA LEU A 310 7.72 23.08 -25.40
C LEU A 310 9.10 22.76 -26.01
N GLU A 311 9.38 23.22 -27.24
CA GLU A 311 10.67 23.00 -27.92
C GLU A 311 11.85 23.59 -27.11
N GLN A 312 11.69 24.78 -26.53
CA GLN A 312 12.75 25.45 -25.77
C GLN A 312 13.02 24.84 -24.38
N SER A 313 12.07 24.07 -23.83
CA SER A 313 12.23 23.44 -22.51
C SER A 313 13.33 22.37 -22.48
N GLY A 314 13.65 21.77 -23.64
CA GLY A 314 14.52 20.60 -23.72
C GLY A 314 13.90 19.31 -23.16
N LEU A 315 12.63 19.33 -22.76
CA LEU A 315 11.93 18.17 -22.19
C LEU A 315 11.09 17.40 -23.23
N PHE A 316 10.78 18.01 -24.37
CA PHE A 316 9.83 17.47 -25.35
C PHE A 316 10.43 17.37 -26.75
N ASP A 317 10.13 16.26 -27.42
CA ASP A 317 10.27 16.10 -28.87
C ASP A 317 8.90 16.34 -29.51
N LEU A 318 8.76 17.47 -30.21
CA LEU A 318 7.48 17.92 -30.74
C LEU A 318 7.38 17.71 -32.25
N ASP A 319 6.41 16.91 -32.68
CA ASP A 319 5.99 16.82 -34.07
C ASP A 319 4.80 17.75 -34.31
N TYR A 320 5.02 18.88 -34.98
CA TYR A 320 3.99 19.89 -35.26
C TYR A 320 3.48 19.86 -36.71
N PHE A 321 2.15 19.93 -36.88
CA PHE A 321 1.46 19.92 -38.18
C PHE A 321 0.40 21.02 -38.28
N ALA A 322 0.47 21.83 -39.33
CA ALA A 322 -0.60 22.79 -39.66
C ALA A 322 -0.93 22.73 -41.16
N GLN A 323 -2.22 22.90 -41.51
CA GLN A 323 -2.63 22.99 -42.90
C GLN A 323 -2.36 24.41 -43.42
N VAL A 324 -1.28 24.58 -44.19
CA VAL A 324 -1.02 25.86 -44.85
C VAL A 324 -1.90 25.92 -46.11
N SER A 325 -2.83 26.86 -46.17
CA SER A 325 -3.64 27.06 -47.37
C SER A 325 -2.76 27.47 -48.56
N ARG A 326 -3.12 27.03 -49.77
CA ARG A 326 -2.42 27.39 -51.03
C ARG A 326 -2.34 28.92 -51.24
N ALA A 327 -3.27 29.68 -50.66
CA ALA A 327 -3.31 31.14 -50.72
C ALA A 327 -2.23 31.82 -49.86
N ALA A 328 -1.76 31.18 -48.78
CA ALA A 328 -0.65 31.70 -47.98
C ALA A 328 0.73 31.45 -48.62
N THR A 329 0.82 30.49 -49.54
CA THR A 329 2.06 30.14 -50.27
C THR A 329 2.20 30.87 -51.60
N LEU A 330 1.09 31.25 -52.23
CA LEU A 330 1.06 32.21 -53.34
C LEU A 330 0.66 33.56 -52.76
N GLY A 331 1.62 34.40 -52.38
CA GLY A 331 1.34 35.76 -51.94
C GLY A 331 0.54 36.54 -52.99
N THR A 332 -0.79 36.52 -52.87
CA THR A 332 -1.68 37.34 -53.69
C THR A 332 -1.79 38.69 -53.01
N THR A 333 -0.90 39.60 -53.38
CA THR A 333 -1.16 41.03 -53.27
C THR A 333 -2.35 41.37 -54.16
N SER A 334 -3.54 41.52 -53.56
CA SER A 334 -4.64 42.22 -54.23
C SER A 334 -4.32 43.72 -54.27
N PRO A 335 -4.42 44.39 -55.43
CA PRO A 335 -4.07 45.79 -55.57
C PRO A 335 -5.24 46.73 -55.21
N GLY A 336 -4.95 47.77 -54.43
CA GLY A 336 -5.83 48.91 -54.16
C GLY A 336 -6.24 48.99 -52.69
N GLY A 337 -6.05 50.07 -51.95
CA GLY A 337 -5.49 51.40 -52.22
C GLY A 337 -5.72 52.22 -50.94
N GLY A 338 -4.74 53.03 -50.54
CA GLY A 338 -4.87 53.89 -49.36
C GLY A 338 -3.51 54.22 -48.74
N GLN A 339 -2.90 55.28 -49.25
CA GLN A 339 -1.65 55.86 -48.75
C GLN A 339 -1.76 56.24 -47.27
N SER A 340 -0.72 55.90 -46.49
CA SER A 340 -0.24 56.69 -45.36
C SER A 340 1.24 56.38 -45.19
N GLU A 341 2.08 57.28 -45.71
CA GLU A 341 3.50 57.35 -45.41
C GLU A 341 3.69 57.79 -43.95
N GLY A 342 4.62 57.12 -43.26
CA GLY A 342 4.95 57.36 -41.86
C GLY A 342 6.02 56.37 -41.39
N GLU A 343 7.27 56.71 -41.71
CA GLU A 343 8.53 56.00 -41.47
C GLU A 343 8.70 55.38 -40.06
N ASN A 344 8.82 54.04 -40.00
CA ASN A 344 9.98 53.31 -39.45
C ASN A 344 9.67 51.81 -39.35
N ALA A 345 10.09 51.01 -40.33
CA ALA A 345 10.16 49.55 -40.22
C ALA A 345 11.23 49.00 -41.18
N GLY A 346 12.50 49.28 -40.86
CA GLY A 346 13.62 48.55 -41.42
C GLY A 346 13.89 47.31 -40.57
N GLN A 347 14.03 46.16 -41.25
CA GLN A 347 14.52 44.86 -40.77
C GLN A 347 13.55 44.00 -39.95
N SER A 348 12.86 43.08 -40.65
CA SER A 348 12.75 41.64 -40.31
C SER A 348 11.72 40.96 -41.24
N ALA A 349 12.04 40.78 -42.52
CA ALA A 349 11.20 40.00 -43.44
C ALA A 349 12.03 39.21 -44.47
N GLU A 350 13.22 38.75 -44.08
CA GLU A 350 14.12 38.03 -44.98
C GLU A 350 14.90 36.94 -44.24
N ALA A 351 14.18 36.02 -43.58
CA ALA A 351 14.76 34.78 -43.06
C ALA A 351 13.66 33.74 -42.75
N ASP A 352 12.90 33.27 -43.75
CA ASP A 352 12.26 31.94 -43.63
C ASP A 352 11.76 31.30 -44.95
N ALA A 353 11.92 31.94 -46.10
CA ALA A 353 11.54 31.36 -47.39
C ALA A 353 12.64 30.52 -48.07
N GLY A 354 13.59 30.00 -47.29
CA GLY A 354 14.88 29.48 -47.78
C GLY A 354 15.21 28.04 -47.39
N ARG A 355 14.24 27.11 -47.28
CA ARG A 355 14.56 25.67 -47.18
C ARG A 355 13.46 24.73 -47.67
N ALA A 356 12.89 24.99 -48.85
CA ALA A 356 12.06 24.03 -49.57
C ALA A 356 12.86 23.31 -50.66
N LYS A 357 13.93 22.61 -50.27
CA LYS A 357 14.47 21.47 -51.01
C LYS A 357 14.64 20.32 -50.04
N ASN A 358 13.57 19.54 -49.88
CA ASN A 358 13.64 18.14 -49.48
C ASN A 358 12.40 17.43 -50.01
N THR A 359 12.63 16.34 -50.73
CA THR A 359 11.66 15.37 -51.25
C THR A 359 10.98 14.60 -50.10
N GLY A 360 10.20 15.31 -49.28
CA GLY A 360 9.46 14.76 -48.13
C GLY A 360 7.96 14.94 -48.28
N ALA A 361 7.19 13.99 -47.74
CA ALA A 361 5.73 14.01 -47.74
C ALA A 361 5.17 15.33 -47.16
N SER A 362 4.00 15.78 -47.65
CA SER A 362 3.32 16.99 -47.17
C SER A 362 3.07 16.92 -45.65
N PRO A 363 2.97 18.06 -44.93
CA PRO A 363 2.64 18.06 -43.50
C PRO A 363 1.39 17.23 -43.18
N GLU A 364 0.38 17.27 -44.05
CA GLU A 364 -0.81 16.44 -43.94
C GLU A 364 -0.49 14.95 -44.07
N ALA A 365 0.31 14.53 -45.05
CA ALA A 365 0.68 13.13 -45.22
C ALA A 365 1.47 12.58 -44.02
N LYS A 366 2.26 13.42 -43.34
CA LYS A 366 2.95 13.05 -42.09
C LYS A 366 1.98 12.89 -40.92
N LEU A 367 1.00 13.80 -40.76
CA LEU A 367 -0.07 13.64 -39.76
C LEU A 367 -0.86 12.35 -40.02
N ARG A 368 -1.24 12.09 -41.28
CA ARG A 368 -1.92 10.85 -41.67
C ARG A 368 -1.07 9.62 -41.34
N ALA A 369 0.23 9.68 -41.55
CA ALA A 369 1.15 8.60 -41.18
C ALA A 369 1.20 8.37 -39.66
N ALA A 370 1.23 9.44 -38.86
CA ALA A 370 1.20 9.35 -37.39
C ALA A 370 -0.12 8.74 -36.87
N LEU A 371 -1.26 9.08 -37.47
CA LEU A 371 -2.59 8.61 -37.08
C LEU A 371 -3.04 7.32 -37.80
N ARG A 372 -2.17 6.75 -38.64
CA ARG A 372 -2.48 5.59 -39.50
C ARG A 372 -2.82 4.35 -38.70
N SER A 373 -2.09 4.11 -37.61
CA SER A 373 -2.18 2.87 -36.83
C SER A 373 -1.98 3.13 -35.33
N ALA A 374 -2.42 2.19 -34.50
CA ALA A 374 -2.19 2.24 -33.06
C ALA A 374 -0.68 2.23 -32.74
N VAL A 375 0.10 1.42 -33.46
CA VAL A 375 1.58 1.38 -33.32
C VAL A 375 2.21 2.75 -33.57
N SER A 376 1.77 3.47 -34.61
CA SER A 376 2.26 4.81 -34.93
C SER A 376 1.91 5.83 -33.83
N LEU A 377 0.70 5.75 -33.27
CA LEU A 377 0.27 6.59 -32.15
C LEU A 377 1.05 6.31 -30.86
N ASN A 378 1.48 5.07 -30.65
CA ASN A 378 2.23 4.67 -29.45
C ASN A 378 3.63 5.30 -29.35
N ALA A 379 4.10 5.92 -30.43
CA ALA A 379 5.33 6.71 -30.46
C ALA A 379 5.21 8.05 -29.72
N TYR A 380 4.00 8.51 -29.39
CA TYR A 380 3.74 9.77 -28.71
C TYR A 380 3.25 9.54 -27.29
N ASP A 381 3.53 10.46 -26.37
CA ASP A 381 3.07 10.46 -24.99
C ASP A 381 1.84 11.35 -24.76
N ALA A 382 1.77 12.46 -25.48
CA ALA A 382 0.63 13.37 -25.48
C ALA A 382 0.33 13.91 -26.89
N ILE A 383 -0.91 14.29 -27.10
CA ILE A 383 -1.41 14.89 -28.34
C ILE A 383 -2.08 16.22 -28.01
N ILE A 384 -1.68 17.29 -28.70
CA ILE A 384 -2.26 18.63 -28.58
C ILE A 384 -3.04 18.93 -29.87
N VAL A 385 -4.29 19.36 -29.71
CA VAL A 385 -5.19 19.72 -30.80
C VAL A 385 -5.47 21.22 -30.73
N GLY A 386 -4.88 21.96 -31.67
CA GLY A 386 -5.16 23.39 -31.90
C GLY A 386 -6.39 23.58 -32.76
N ALA A 387 -6.56 24.78 -33.34
CA ALA A 387 -7.74 25.17 -34.12
C ALA A 387 -7.98 24.23 -35.32
N THR A 388 -8.82 23.20 -35.14
CA THR A 388 -8.91 22.06 -36.05
C THR A 388 -10.33 21.88 -36.57
N PRO A 389 -10.56 21.93 -37.90
CA PRO A 389 -11.89 21.66 -38.46
C PRO A 389 -12.25 20.18 -38.33
N ASN A 390 -13.53 19.89 -38.15
CA ASN A 390 -14.03 18.53 -37.98
C ASN A 390 -13.70 17.61 -39.18
N ALA A 391 -13.47 18.17 -40.36
CA ALA A 391 -13.10 17.42 -41.56
C ALA A 391 -11.65 16.90 -41.56
N MET A 392 -10.77 17.44 -40.71
CA MET A 392 -9.34 17.11 -40.71
C MET A 392 -9.09 15.64 -40.33
N LEU A 393 -9.81 15.12 -39.33
CA LEU A 393 -9.77 13.71 -38.96
C LEU A 393 -10.93 12.94 -39.59
N SER A 394 -10.67 11.71 -40.05
CA SER A 394 -11.70 10.72 -40.36
C SER A 394 -12.34 10.17 -39.08
N ALA A 395 -13.48 9.50 -39.19
CA ALA A 395 -14.13 8.86 -38.05
C ALA A 395 -13.21 7.78 -37.42
N ASP A 396 -12.53 7.01 -38.26
CA ASP A 396 -11.65 5.93 -37.79
C ASP A 396 -10.39 6.47 -37.08
N GLU A 397 -9.81 7.58 -37.55
CA GLU A 397 -8.69 8.23 -36.85
C GLU A 397 -9.11 8.77 -35.49
N ALA A 398 -10.29 9.40 -35.39
CA ALA A 398 -10.82 9.88 -34.12
C ALA A 398 -11.13 8.73 -33.15
N ALA A 399 -11.70 7.63 -33.65
CA ALA A 399 -11.93 6.42 -32.87
C ALA A 399 -10.63 5.79 -32.37
N ARG A 400 -9.59 5.70 -33.22
CA ARG A 400 -8.26 5.22 -32.82
C ARG A 400 -7.62 6.12 -31.77
N LEU A 401 -7.72 7.44 -31.92
CA LEU A 401 -7.23 8.40 -30.94
C LEU A 401 -7.94 8.19 -29.59
N SER A 402 -9.27 8.07 -29.59
CA SER A 402 -10.05 7.75 -28.39
C SER A 402 -9.60 6.44 -27.74
N SER A 403 -9.44 5.36 -28.52
CA SER A 403 -8.95 4.07 -28.01
C SER A 403 -7.52 4.16 -27.46
N TRP A 404 -6.66 4.95 -28.08
CA TRP A 404 -5.29 5.19 -27.63
C TRP A 404 -5.24 5.93 -26.28
N VAL A 405 -6.05 6.98 -26.10
CA VAL A 405 -6.20 7.66 -24.80
C VAL A 405 -6.70 6.66 -23.75
N ASN A 406 -7.72 5.86 -24.09
CA ASN A 406 -8.34 4.91 -23.17
C ASN A 406 -7.39 3.77 -22.74
N GLY A 407 -6.68 3.16 -23.69
CA GLY A 407 -5.86 1.95 -23.49
C GLY A 407 -4.43 2.25 -23.04
N ARG A 408 -3.66 2.98 -23.87
CA ARG A 408 -2.26 3.32 -23.60
C ARG A 408 -2.11 4.24 -22.40
N GLY A 409 -3.07 5.15 -22.25
CA GLY A 409 -3.06 6.19 -21.23
C GLY A 409 -2.38 7.49 -21.66
N GLY A 410 -2.17 7.68 -22.97
CA GLY A 410 -1.63 8.94 -23.49
C GLY A 410 -2.54 10.14 -23.20
N GLY A 411 -1.94 11.33 -23.20
CA GLY A 411 -2.63 12.60 -22.94
C GLY A 411 -3.29 13.21 -24.17
N LEU A 412 -4.47 13.82 -24.03
CA LEU A 412 -5.10 14.63 -25.08
C LEU A 412 -5.39 16.04 -24.54
N VAL A 413 -4.84 17.06 -25.19
CA VAL A 413 -5.10 18.48 -24.89
C VAL A 413 -5.86 19.10 -26.04
N ILE A 414 -7.02 19.69 -25.76
CA ILE A 414 -7.83 20.42 -26.75
C ILE A 414 -7.82 21.90 -26.37
N MET A 415 -7.29 22.73 -27.27
CA MET A 415 -7.09 24.16 -27.02
C MET A 415 -8.25 25.03 -27.49
N GLY A 416 -8.40 26.20 -26.87
CA GLY A 416 -9.44 27.18 -27.11
C GLY A 416 -9.50 27.75 -28.52
N GLY A 417 -8.42 27.63 -29.31
CA GLY A 417 -8.42 27.97 -30.74
C GLY A 417 -9.48 27.22 -31.56
N ASN A 418 -10.06 26.16 -31.02
CA ASN A 418 -11.18 25.40 -31.58
C ASN A 418 -12.56 26.07 -31.43
N SER A 419 -12.64 27.36 -31.06
CA SER A 419 -13.90 28.05 -30.75
C SER A 419 -14.65 28.53 -32.00
N PHE A 420 -15.08 27.59 -32.84
CA PHE A 420 -15.86 27.86 -34.05
C PHE A 420 -16.81 26.70 -34.37
N SER A 421 -17.91 26.97 -35.07
CA SER A 421 -19.00 26.01 -35.27
C SER A 421 -18.60 24.76 -36.05
N GLY A 422 -17.57 24.82 -36.90
CA GLY A 422 -17.05 23.70 -37.68
C GLY A 422 -15.93 22.91 -36.99
N SER A 423 -15.66 23.20 -35.72
CA SER A 423 -14.53 22.63 -34.97
C SER A 423 -14.71 21.16 -34.66
N ILE A 424 -13.59 20.44 -34.56
CA ILE A 424 -13.56 19.04 -34.14
C ILE A 424 -14.03 18.84 -32.69
N ALA A 425 -13.96 19.90 -31.88
CA ALA A 425 -14.37 19.91 -30.49
C ALA A 425 -15.74 20.56 -30.26
N ALA A 426 -16.42 21.08 -31.29
CA ALA A 426 -17.79 21.61 -31.18
C ALA A 426 -18.81 20.48 -30.97
N PRO A 427 -20.03 20.75 -30.45
CA PRO A 427 -21.12 19.76 -30.44
C PRO A 427 -21.35 19.15 -31.83
N GLY A 428 -21.29 17.82 -31.93
CA GLY A 428 -21.32 17.07 -33.20
C GLY A 428 -19.95 16.87 -33.88
N GLY A 429 -18.89 17.44 -33.32
CA GLY A 429 -17.50 17.20 -33.71
C GLY A 429 -16.99 15.84 -33.23
N LYS A 430 -16.01 15.28 -33.95
CA LYS A 430 -15.48 13.93 -33.71
C LYS A 430 -14.79 13.75 -32.36
N LEU A 431 -14.28 14.82 -31.74
CA LEU A 431 -13.63 14.77 -30.42
C LEU A 431 -14.49 15.33 -29.30
N TYR A 432 -15.71 15.81 -29.58
CA TYR A 432 -16.63 16.34 -28.56
C TYR A 432 -16.93 15.34 -27.44
N ALA A 433 -17.03 14.05 -27.78
CA ALA A 433 -17.28 12.99 -26.80
C ALA A 433 -16.14 12.82 -25.78
N LEU A 434 -14.93 13.26 -26.10
CA LEU A 434 -13.77 13.22 -25.21
C LEU A 434 -13.61 14.48 -24.37
N MET A 435 -14.40 15.53 -24.60
CA MET A 435 -14.29 16.78 -23.84
C MET A 435 -14.70 16.57 -22.37
N PRO A 436 -13.97 17.12 -21.40
CA PRO A 436 -14.33 17.07 -19.97
C PRO A 436 -15.56 17.94 -19.62
N THR A 437 -15.98 18.82 -20.52
CA THR A 437 -17.07 19.78 -20.33
C THR A 437 -17.88 19.90 -21.61
N ASP A 438 -19.13 20.29 -21.49
CA ASP A 438 -19.89 20.80 -22.63
C ASP A 438 -19.39 22.21 -23.03
N ILE A 439 -19.63 22.58 -24.29
CA ILE A 439 -19.27 23.89 -24.81
C ILE A 439 -20.56 24.66 -25.09
N ASP A 440 -20.66 25.90 -24.61
CA ASP A 440 -21.78 26.78 -24.96
C ASP A 440 -21.73 27.09 -26.47
N PRO A 441 -22.75 26.69 -27.26
CA PRO A 441 -22.78 26.95 -28.69
C PRO A 441 -22.75 28.44 -29.04
N ARG A 442 -23.12 29.33 -28.12
CA ARG A 442 -23.03 30.78 -28.31
C ARG A 442 -21.58 31.26 -28.47
N GLY A 443 -20.63 30.55 -27.87
CA GLY A 443 -19.20 30.81 -27.97
C GLY A 443 -18.54 30.27 -29.25
N LEU A 444 -19.28 29.51 -30.08
CA LEU A 444 -18.76 28.86 -31.29
C LEU A 444 -19.14 29.62 -32.59
N ALA A 445 -19.78 30.79 -32.50
CA ALA A 445 -20.26 31.50 -33.68
C ALA A 445 -19.10 32.10 -34.51
N SER A 446 -19.13 31.93 -35.84
CA SER A 446 -18.23 32.65 -36.76
C SER A 446 -18.45 34.17 -36.67
N GLU A 447 -17.43 35.00 -36.93
CA GLU A 447 -17.55 36.47 -36.92
C GLU A 447 -18.78 36.96 -37.71
N THR A 448 -19.03 36.39 -38.89
CA THR A 448 -20.18 36.72 -39.74
C THR A 448 -21.54 36.41 -39.08
N GLN A 449 -21.63 35.33 -38.30
CA GLN A 449 -22.83 34.97 -37.52
C GLN A 449 -22.97 35.83 -36.25
N GLN A 450 -21.88 36.33 -35.70
CA GLN A 450 -21.90 37.25 -34.56
C GLN A 450 -22.36 38.64 -34.98
N VAL A 451 -21.85 39.15 -36.11
CA VAL A 451 -22.28 40.42 -36.73
C VAL A 451 -23.76 40.37 -37.11
N SER A 452 -24.22 39.26 -37.71
CA SER A 452 -25.64 39.07 -38.06
C SER A 452 -26.59 39.01 -36.85
N ARG A 453 -26.05 38.78 -35.64
CA ARG A 453 -26.80 38.79 -34.36
C ARG A 453 -26.71 40.14 -33.63
N GLY A 454 -26.17 41.18 -34.29
CA GLY A 454 -26.01 42.51 -33.69
C GLY A 454 -24.91 42.57 -32.62
N ALA A 455 -23.98 41.61 -32.58
CA ALA A 455 -22.82 41.69 -31.71
C ALA A 455 -21.74 42.57 -32.38
N PRO A 456 -21.11 43.49 -31.64
CA PRO A 456 -20.05 44.35 -32.18
C PRO A 456 -18.88 43.49 -32.73
N LEU A 457 -18.29 43.96 -33.83
CA LEU A 457 -17.09 43.38 -34.47
C LEU A 457 -15.93 43.26 -33.46
N GLU A 458 -14.97 42.36 -33.69
CA GLU A 458 -13.87 42.11 -32.72
C GLU A 458 -13.11 43.37 -32.29
N ALA A 459 -13.01 44.39 -33.16
CA ALA A 459 -12.38 45.67 -32.87
C ALA A 459 -13.14 46.53 -31.83
N GLU A 460 -14.42 46.28 -31.58
CA GLU A 460 -15.28 47.02 -30.64
C GLU A 460 -15.50 46.29 -29.31
N ARG A 461 -14.98 45.07 -29.16
CA ARG A 461 -15.12 44.29 -27.92
C ARG A 461 -13.98 44.59 -26.94
N THR A 462 -14.17 45.58 -26.10
CA THR A 462 -13.48 45.68 -24.79
C THR A 462 -13.97 44.55 -23.88
N ARG A 463 -13.52 43.31 -24.12
CA ARG A 463 -13.76 42.20 -23.19
C ARG A 463 -13.00 42.48 -21.90
N SER A 464 -13.69 42.35 -20.77
CA SER A 464 -13.09 42.54 -19.47
C SER A 464 -11.95 41.54 -19.27
N PRO A 465 -10.79 41.98 -18.77
CA PRO A 465 -9.68 41.09 -18.48
C PRO A 465 -10.13 40.03 -17.47
N VAL A 466 -9.85 38.76 -17.78
CA VAL A 466 -10.15 37.63 -16.89
C VAL A 466 -8.85 37.11 -16.31
N ALA A 467 -8.81 36.92 -14.99
CA ALA A 467 -7.68 36.29 -14.31
C ALA A 467 -7.79 34.76 -14.39
N LEU A 468 -6.69 34.07 -14.66
CA LEU A 468 -6.61 32.61 -14.55
C LEU A 468 -6.38 32.23 -13.08
N VAL A 469 -7.42 31.78 -12.37
CA VAL A 469 -7.32 31.41 -10.95
C VAL A 469 -7.28 29.87 -10.81
N PRO A 470 -6.14 29.27 -10.41
CA PRO A 470 -6.05 27.84 -10.16
C PRO A 470 -6.96 27.40 -9.01
N THR A 471 -7.57 26.24 -9.16
CA THR A 471 -8.22 25.50 -8.08
C THR A 471 -7.18 24.69 -7.30
N GLU A 472 -7.55 24.08 -6.19
CA GLU A 472 -6.69 23.14 -5.45
C GLU A 472 -6.18 22.00 -6.36
N ALA A 473 -7.08 21.41 -7.15
CA ALA A 473 -6.73 20.34 -8.10
C ALA A 473 -5.77 20.82 -9.20
N GLY A 474 -5.87 22.07 -9.63
CA GLY A 474 -4.91 22.68 -10.55
C GLY A 474 -3.57 22.97 -9.90
N ALA A 475 -3.57 23.49 -8.68
CA ALA A 475 -2.38 23.93 -7.95
C ALA A 475 -1.44 22.78 -7.57
N VAL A 476 -2.00 21.63 -7.19
CA VAL A 476 -1.24 20.39 -6.87
C VAL A 476 -0.96 19.56 -8.14
N GLY A 477 -1.56 19.93 -9.27
CA GLY A 477 -1.45 19.20 -10.53
C GLY A 477 -0.75 20.00 -11.62
N PRO A 478 -1.37 20.18 -12.80
CA PRO A 478 -0.70 20.72 -13.99
C PRO A 478 -0.29 22.20 -13.89
N LEU A 479 -0.77 22.94 -12.89
CA LEU A 479 -0.53 24.37 -12.73
C LEU A 479 0.47 24.71 -11.61
N SER A 480 1.10 23.70 -10.98
CA SER A 480 2.09 23.90 -9.91
C SER A 480 3.25 24.78 -10.38
N GLY A 481 3.88 24.44 -11.50
CA GLY A 481 4.98 25.22 -12.09
C GLY A 481 4.57 26.64 -12.48
N TYR A 482 3.34 26.84 -12.97
CA TYR A 482 2.79 28.17 -13.26
C TYR A 482 2.71 29.03 -12.00
N LEU A 483 2.19 28.47 -10.90
CA LEU A 483 2.09 29.17 -9.62
C LEU A 483 3.47 29.56 -9.09
N SER A 484 4.44 28.65 -9.13
CA SER A 484 5.81 28.94 -8.74
C SER A 484 6.46 30.04 -9.59
N ALA A 485 6.30 29.98 -10.92
CA ALA A 485 6.87 30.97 -11.84
C ALA A 485 6.19 32.35 -11.76
N SER A 486 4.93 32.39 -11.31
CA SER A 486 4.14 33.62 -11.14
C SER A 486 4.41 34.36 -9.82
N GLU A 487 5.26 33.82 -8.93
CA GLU A 487 5.50 34.36 -7.57
C GLU A 487 4.19 34.61 -6.78
N GLY A 488 3.14 33.82 -7.06
CA GLY A 488 1.82 33.99 -6.44
C GLY A 488 0.99 35.16 -7.00
N GLN A 489 1.43 35.82 -8.08
CA GLN A 489 0.63 36.79 -8.81
C GLN A 489 -0.37 36.06 -9.72
N LEU A 490 -1.56 35.80 -9.16
CA LEU A 490 -2.61 34.94 -9.72
C LEU A 490 -3.37 35.49 -10.94
N ALA A 491 -3.02 36.67 -11.47
CA ALA A 491 -3.86 37.35 -12.45
C ALA A 491 -3.11 37.60 -13.77
N ALA A 492 -2.86 36.53 -14.52
CA ALA A 492 -2.61 36.73 -15.93
C ALA A 492 -3.89 37.25 -16.61
N VAL A 493 -3.78 38.40 -17.26
CA VAL A 493 -4.90 39.06 -17.93
C VAL A 493 -5.15 38.39 -19.28
N LEU A 494 -6.20 37.57 -19.34
CA LEU A 494 -6.71 36.97 -20.58
C LEU A 494 -7.85 37.82 -21.14
N THR A 495 -8.03 37.81 -22.46
CA THR A 495 -9.08 38.60 -23.14
C THR A 495 -10.43 37.90 -23.17
N GLY A 496 -10.55 36.73 -22.53
CA GLY A 496 -11.76 35.90 -22.58
C GLY A 496 -12.07 35.37 -23.98
N GLN A 497 -11.07 35.26 -24.85
CA GLN A 497 -11.14 34.61 -26.17
C GLN A 497 -11.05 33.09 -25.99
N GLY A 498 -11.79 32.32 -26.79
CA GLY A 498 -11.80 30.85 -26.73
C GLY A 498 -13.11 30.24 -26.23
N PHE A 499 -13.04 29.01 -25.69
CA PHE A 499 -14.22 28.22 -25.37
C PHE A 499 -15.01 28.84 -24.22
N SER A 500 -16.34 28.71 -24.29
CA SER A 500 -17.21 28.93 -23.15
C SER A 500 -17.59 27.58 -22.54
N LEU A 501 -16.81 27.10 -21.58
CA LEU A 501 -17.03 25.80 -20.94
C LEU A 501 -18.23 25.87 -19.98
N ARG A 502 -19.13 24.88 -20.08
CA ARG A 502 -20.30 24.70 -19.20
C ARG A 502 -20.54 23.21 -18.98
N GLY A 503 -21.29 22.85 -17.94
CA GLY A 503 -21.70 21.46 -17.72
C GLY A 503 -20.50 20.49 -17.65
N LEU A 504 -19.89 20.38 -16.47
CA LEU A 504 -18.84 19.39 -16.25
C LEU A 504 -19.39 17.98 -16.46
N ARG A 505 -18.64 17.15 -17.18
CA ARG A 505 -18.97 15.73 -17.29
C ARG A 505 -18.67 14.99 -15.98
N PRO A 506 -19.32 13.85 -15.72
CA PRO A 506 -18.99 13.03 -14.55
C PRO A 506 -17.49 12.67 -14.51
N GLY A 507 -16.84 12.94 -13.39
CA GLY A 507 -15.40 12.70 -13.21
C GLY A 507 -14.48 13.80 -13.75
N ALA A 508 -15.03 14.89 -14.31
CA ALA A 508 -14.25 16.06 -14.69
C ALA A 508 -14.02 17.00 -13.51
N ASN A 509 -12.80 17.52 -13.41
CA ASN A 509 -12.39 18.49 -12.42
C ASN A 509 -12.01 19.81 -13.11
N VAL A 510 -12.42 20.92 -12.52
CA VAL A 510 -11.94 22.25 -12.92
C VAL A 510 -10.54 22.41 -12.36
N LEU A 511 -9.58 22.77 -13.21
CA LEU A 511 -8.19 23.04 -12.82
C LEU A 511 -7.98 24.53 -12.61
N ALA A 512 -8.64 25.38 -13.41
CA ALA A 512 -8.65 26.83 -13.22
C ALA A 512 -10.00 27.44 -13.60
N SER A 513 -10.39 28.48 -12.88
CA SER A 513 -11.61 29.25 -13.07
C SER A 513 -11.30 30.71 -13.42
N ALA A 514 -12.26 31.39 -14.05
CA ALA A 514 -12.19 32.82 -14.32
C ALA A 514 -12.30 33.63 -13.02
N GLY A 515 -11.26 34.40 -12.68
CA GLY A 515 -11.31 35.41 -11.63
C GLY A 515 -11.72 36.78 -12.19
N GLN A 516 -12.32 37.62 -11.34
CA GLN A 516 -12.53 39.04 -11.64
C GLN A 516 -11.16 39.71 -11.84
N GLY A 517 -10.92 40.29 -13.01
CA GLY A 517 -9.66 40.97 -13.32
C GLY A 517 -9.41 42.16 -12.40
N VAL A 518 -8.17 42.34 -11.96
CA VAL A 518 -7.75 43.49 -11.15
C VAL A 518 -7.71 44.72 -12.06
N GLY A 519 -8.83 45.45 -12.13
CA GLY A 519 -8.97 46.72 -12.83
C GLY A 519 -10.00 47.60 -12.13
N THR A 520 -9.52 48.64 -11.43
CA THR A 520 -10.26 49.70 -10.73
C THR A 520 -11.04 49.31 -9.46
N GLY A 521 -10.39 49.49 -8.29
CA GLY A 521 -11.04 49.97 -7.06
C GLY A 521 -12.06 49.09 -6.32
N ALA A 522 -12.32 47.84 -6.71
CA ALA A 522 -13.28 47.01 -5.99
C ALA A 522 -12.63 46.16 -4.87
N SER A 523 -13.19 46.30 -3.68
CA SER A 523 -12.81 45.66 -2.42
C SER A 523 -12.63 44.14 -2.52
N ARG A 524 -11.58 43.61 -1.85
CA ARG A 524 -11.33 42.18 -1.62
C ARG A 524 -12.43 41.61 -0.69
N SER A 525 -13.58 41.25 -1.25
CA SER A 525 -14.54 40.37 -0.59
C SER A 525 -14.18 38.92 -0.90
N SER A 526 -13.88 38.15 0.15
CA SER A 526 -13.39 36.77 0.09
C SER A 526 -14.49 35.71 -0.12
N ASN A 527 -15.71 36.07 -0.52
CA ASN A 527 -16.79 35.10 -0.73
C ASN A 527 -17.60 35.37 -2.02
N SER A 528 -17.63 34.35 -2.89
CA SER A 528 -18.54 34.14 -4.05
C SER A 528 -18.55 35.23 -5.14
N SER A 529 -17.98 35.00 -6.33
CA SER A 529 -18.34 33.93 -7.26
C SER A 529 -17.12 33.56 -8.12
N ALA A 530 -16.68 32.30 -8.06
CA ALA A 530 -15.74 31.79 -9.05
C ALA A 530 -16.39 31.94 -10.43
N GLY A 531 -15.75 32.65 -11.36
CA GLY A 531 -16.22 32.74 -12.73
C GLY A 531 -16.17 31.37 -13.41
N GLY A 532 -16.68 31.29 -14.64
CA GLY A 532 -16.78 30.03 -15.38
C GLY A 532 -15.44 29.28 -15.50
N PRO A 533 -15.49 27.95 -15.69
CA PRO A 533 -14.27 27.15 -15.82
C PRO A 533 -13.46 27.56 -17.06
N LEU A 534 -12.15 27.77 -16.87
CA LEU A 534 -11.20 28.08 -17.94
C LEU A 534 -10.36 26.87 -18.33
N ILE A 535 -10.03 26.01 -17.38
CA ILE A 535 -9.32 24.76 -17.65
C ILE A 535 -10.06 23.66 -16.92
N ALA A 536 -10.42 22.61 -17.65
CA ALA A 536 -11.03 21.42 -17.09
C ALA A 536 -10.31 20.18 -17.60
N ALA A 537 -10.22 19.15 -16.78
CA ALA A 537 -9.64 17.88 -17.17
C ALA A 537 -10.44 16.72 -16.60
N MET A 538 -10.38 15.57 -17.26
CA MET A 538 -10.93 14.32 -16.76
C MET A 538 -10.02 13.15 -17.12
N ARG A 539 -10.14 12.05 -16.37
CA ARG A 539 -9.57 10.78 -16.79
C ARG A 539 -10.47 10.14 -17.84
N TYR A 540 -9.85 9.56 -18.86
CA TYR A 540 -10.52 8.79 -19.89
C TYR A 540 -9.78 7.47 -20.07
N GLY A 541 -10.31 6.40 -19.48
CA GLY A 541 -9.59 5.13 -19.33
C GLY A 541 -8.32 5.31 -18.51
N ALA A 542 -7.19 4.85 -19.06
CA ALA A 542 -5.87 5.05 -18.47
C ALA A 542 -5.31 6.48 -18.68
N GLY A 543 -5.89 7.26 -19.61
CA GLY A 543 -5.35 8.54 -20.04
C GLY A 543 -6.03 9.75 -19.43
N ARG A 544 -5.57 10.93 -19.84
CA ARG A 544 -6.08 12.24 -19.36
C ARG A 544 -6.49 13.08 -20.56
N VAL A 545 -7.68 13.67 -20.49
CA VAL A 545 -8.14 14.67 -21.47
C VAL A 545 -8.28 16.01 -20.78
N LEU A 546 -7.66 17.04 -21.35
CA LEU A 546 -7.67 18.40 -20.83
C LEU A 546 -8.25 19.36 -21.89
N ALA A 547 -9.24 20.14 -21.49
CA ALA A 547 -9.75 21.27 -22.26
C ALA A 547 -9.15 22.56 -21.71
N PHE A 548 -8.39 23.25 -22.55
CA PHE A 548 -7.87 24.57 -22.25
C PHE A 548 -8.73 25.61 -22.97
N ALA A 549 -9.61 26.30 -22.24
CA ALA A 549 -10.60 27.19 -22.84
C ALA A 549 -10.01 28.45 -23.47
N PRO A 550 -9.05 29.16 -22.86
CA PRO A 550 -8.50 30.37 -23.45
C PRO A 550 -7.82 30.12 -24.79
N ALA A 551 -7.92 31.07 -25.71
CA ALA A 551 -7.24 31.03 -27.00
C ALA A 551 -6.07 32.05 -27.08
N ASP A 552 -5.71 32.64 -25.96
CA ASP A 552 -4.75 33.73 -25.87
C ASP A 552 -3.84 33.63 -24.64
N SER A 553 -3.49 32.42 -24.23
CA SER A 553 -2.57 32.22 -23.11
C SER A 553 -1.17 32.74 -23.42
N TRP A 554 -0.80 32.91 -24.69
CA TRP A 554 0.42 33.62 -25.09
C TRP A 554 0.53 35.06 -24.54
N ARG A 555 -0.59 35.66 -24.09
CA ARG A 555 -0.61 36.98 -23.44
C ARG A 555 -0.23 36.96 -21.97
N ILE A 556 -0.10 35.77 -21.36
CA ILE A 556 0.42 35.60 -20.00
C ILE A 556 1.85 36.13 -20.01
N ARG A 557 2.04 37.35 -19.51
CA ARG A 557 3.32 38.07 -19.59
C ARG A 557 4.42 37.28 -18.87
N THR A 558 5.46 36.93 -19.63
CA THR A 558 6.82 36.80 -19.11
C THR A 558 7.21 38.15 -18.50
N SER A 559 7.83 38.19 -17.32
CA SER A 559 8.02 39.40 -16.48
C SER A 559 8.48 40.68 -17.20
N ALA A 560 8.24 41.82 -16.52
CA ALA A 560 8.24 43.22 -17.00
C ALA A 560 9.52 43.83 -17.63
N SER A 561 10.42 43.04 -18.21
CA SER A 561 11.56 43.54 -19.00
C SER A 561 11.54 42.86 -20.37
N GLY A 562 11.34 43.65 -21.43
CA GLY A 562 11.11 43.20 -22.81
C GLY A 562 12.26 42.46 -23.52
N ALA A 563 13.09 41.70 -22.81
CA ALA A 563 14.08 40.80 -23.41
C ALA A 563 14.42 39.67 -22.42
N GLN A 564 14.26 38.42 -22.86
CA GLN A 564 14.78 37.16 -22.26
C GLN A 564 14.34 36.89 -20.80
N ASP A 565 13.35 36.05 -20.54
CA ASP A 565 13.43 34.60 -20.76
C ASP A 565 12.07 34.00 -21.16
N GLU A 566 11.86 33.78 -22.47
CA GLU A 566 10.77 32.92 -22.97
C GLU A 566 10.90 31.46 -22.45
N ARG A 567 12.10 31.07 -21.97
CA ARG A 567 12.44 29.74 -21.47
C ARG A 567 11.85 29.40 -20.10
N SER A 568 11.66 30.39 -19.24
CA SER A 568 11.41 30.21 -17.79
C SER A 568 10.24 31.01 -17.23
N GLY A 569 9.49 31.72 -18.08
CA GLY A 569 8.36 32.54 -17.64
C GLY A 569 7.09 31.74 -17.30
N PRO A 570 6.08 32.38 -16.69
CA PRO A 570 4.83 31.72 -16.28
C PRO A 570 4.11 30.99 -17.42
N PHE A 571 4.14 31.54 -18.64
CA PHE A 571 3.58 30.88 -19.83
C PHE A 571 4.27 29.55 -20.15
N GLY A 572 5.61 29.52 -20.13
CA GLY A 572 6.38 28.31 -20.38
C GLY A 572 6.08 27.25 -19.32
N ALA A 573 6.11 27.64 -18.05
CA ALA A 573 5.81 26.75 -16.93
C ALA A 573 4.39 26.18 -16.98
N LEU A 574 3.41 26.96 -17.44
CA LEU A 574 2.03 26.51 -17.65
C LEU A 574 1.94 25.37 -18.68
N TRP A 575 2.50 25.57 -19.87
CA TRP A 575 2.38 24.59 -20.95
C TRP A 575 3.27 23.37 -20.74
N GLN A 576 4.45 23.55 -20.13
CA GLN A 576 5.29 22.44 -19.70
C GLN A 576 4.54 21.59 -18.65
N GLY A 577 3.95 22.21 -17.63
CA GLY A 577 3.16 21.51 -16.60
C GLY A 577 1.97 20.75 -17.18
N ILE A 578 1.21 21.35 -18.09
CA ILE A 578 0.10 20.70 -18.80
C ILE A 578 0.59 19.49 -19.61
N ALA A 579 1.67 19.64 -20.39
CA ALA A 579 2.18 18.57 -21.23
C ALA A 579 2.76 17.41 -20.40
N LEU A 580 3.52 17.70 -19.34
CA LEU A 580 4.05 16.69 -18.40
C LEU A 580 2.91 15.93 -17.73
N TRP A 581 1.94 16.66 -17.16
CA TRP A 581 0.83 16.07 -16.44
C TRP A 581 -0.08 15.23 -17.34
N THR A 582 -0.29 15.63 -18.59
CA THR A 582 -1.09 14.82 -19.53
C THR A 582 -0.33 13.61 -20.05
N ALA A 583 0.98 13.71 -20.24
CA ALA A 583 1.85 12.61 -20.67
C ALA A 583 2.10 11.54 -19.59
N GLU A 584 1.93 11.86 -18.30
CA GLU A 584 2.22 10.97 -17.16
C GLU A 584 1.50 9.61 -17.23
N GLY A 585 0.31 9.56 -17.84
CA GLY A 585 -0.48 8.33 -17.96
C GLY A 585 0.04 7.33 -19.00
N ALA A 586 0.97 7.76 -19.88
CA ALA A 586 1.48 6.96 -20.99
C ALA A 586 2.26 5.74 -20.49
N ARG A 587 1.70 4.54 -20.69
CA ARG A 587 2.34 3.28 -20.29
C ARG A 587 3.27 2.74 -21.36
N ALA A 588 4.28 1.98 -20.94
CA ALA A 588 5.08 1.16 -21.83
C ALA A 588 4.30 -0.10 -22.26
N ALA A 589 4.55 -0.57 -23.48
CA ALA A 589 3.97 -1.81 -24.00
C ALA A 589 4.41 -3.02 -23.17
N VAL A 590 5.66 -2.99 -22.70
CA VAL A 590 6.23 -3.98 -21.79
C VAL A 590 6.81 -3.25 -20.60
N GLU A 591 6.46 -3.68 -19.39
CA GLU A 591 7.00 -3.11 -18.17
C GLU A 591 7.30 -4.19 -17.14
N VAL A 592 8.38 -3.99 -16.39
CA VAL A 592 8.70 -4.74 -15.18
C VAL A 592 8.54 -3.79 -14.00
N VAL A 593 7.59 -4.11 -13.13
CA VAL A 593 7.21 -3.32 -11.95
C VAL A 593 7.72 -4.04 -10.71
N LEU A 594 8.34 -3.30 -9.80
CA LEU A 594 8.72 -3.80 -8.48
C LEU A 594 7.73 -3.26 -7.45
N ASP A 595 7.45 -4.03 -6.40
CA ASP A 595 6.67 -3.58 -5.26
C ASP A 595 7.38 -2.49 -4.44
N ASP A 596 8.71 -2.58 -4.36
CA ASP A 596 9.60 -1.56 -3.82
C ASP A 596 10.72 -1.28 -4.83
N GLU A 597 10.90 -0.02 -5.19
CA GLU A 597 11.89 0.38 -6.19
C GLU A 597 13.24 0.76 -5.59
N SER A 598 13.34 0.83 -4.27
CA SER A 598 14.60 0.95 -3.54
C SER A 598 14.60 0.03 -2.32
N PRO A 599 14.50 -1.30 -2.54
CA PRO A 599 14.44 -2.26 -1.45
C PRO A 599 15.73 -2.23 -0.64
N ALA A 600 15.61 -2.50 0.65
CA ALA A 600 16.77 -2.68 1.51
C ALA A 600 17.41 -4.06 1.29
N THR A 601 18.71 -4.17 1.53
CA THR A 601 19.40 -5.47 1.57
C THR A 601 18.67 -6.47 2.48
N GLY A 602 18.44 -7.68 1.98
CA GLY A 602 17.72 -8.75 2.68
C GLY A 602 16.19 -8.67 2.59
N GLN A 603 15.61 -7.62 2.00
CA GLN A 603 14.16 -7.50 1.80
C GLN A 603 13.67 -8.45 0.70
N LEU A 604 12.50 -9.07 0.91
CA LEU A 604 11.79 -9.78 -0.14
C LEU A 604 11.18 -8.78 -1.12
N VAL A 605 11.51 -8.91 -2.40
CA VAL A 605 11.04 -8.07 -3.51
C VAL A 605 10.13 -8.89 -4.40
N THR A 606 9.01 -8.31 -4.79
CA THR A 606 8.09 -8.88 -5.79
C THR A 606 8.25 -8.12 -7.09
N ALA A 607 8.71 -8.80 -8.13
CA ALA A 607 8.74 -8.28 -9.49
C ALA A 607 7.56 -8.81 -10.31
N GLU A 608 6.92 -7.93 -11.05
CA GLU A 608 5.80 -8.25 -11.94
C GLU A 608 6.12 -7.80 -13.37
N ILE A 609 5.96 -8.70 -14.35
CA ILE A 609 6.08 -8.35 -15.76
C ILE A 609 4.69 -8.29 -16.40
N ARG A 610 4.45 -7.23 -17.17
CA ARG A 610 3.23 -7.02 -17.95
C ARG A 610 3.58 -6.79 -19.41
N VAL A 611 2.93 -7.51 -20.30
CA VAL A 611 3.09 -7.41 -21.76
C VAL A 611 1.75 -7.02 -22.38
N ARG A 612 1.77 -6.01 -23.24
CA ARG A 612 0.58 -5.48 -23.90
C ARG A 612 0.78 -5.38 -25.40
N ASP A 613 -0.32 -5.47 -26.15
CA ASP A 613 -0.31 -5.30 -27.60
C ASP A 613 -0.28 -3.83 -28.02
N ALA A 614 -0.34 -3.58 -29.33
CA ALA A 614 -0.40 -2.23 -29.87
C ALA A 614 -1.63 -1.42 -29.45
N SER A 615 -2.72 -2.08 -29.07
CA SER A 615 -3.95 -1.49 -28.53
C SER A 615 -3.94 -1.40 -27.00
N PHE A 616 -2.83 -1.77 -26.36
CA PHE A 616 -2.63 -1.84 -24.92
C PHE A 616 -3.55 -2.84 -24.19
N ALA A 617 -4.05 -3.85 -24.90
CA ALA A 617 -4.67 -5.00 -24.28
C ALA A 617 -3.60 -5.96 -23.74
N SER A 618 -3.85 -6.54 -22.55
CA SER A 618 -2.91 -7.48 -21.93
C SER A 618 -2.79 -8.77 -22.77
N ILE A 619 -1.56 -9.21 -23.01
CA ILE A 619 -1.26 -10.44 -23.76
C ILE A 619 -0.90 -11.56 -22.78
N LYS A 620 -1.34 -12.79 -23.08
CA LYS A 620 -0.88 -13.99 -22.38
C LYS A 620 0.62 -14.21 -22.62
N ILE A 621 1.38 -14.38 -21.55
CA ILE A 621 2.82 -14.67 -21.60
C ILE A 621 3.03 -16.19 -21.53
N ASP A 622 3.83 -16.73 -22.45
CA ASP A 622 4.11 -18.17 -22.54
C ASP A 622 5.36 -18.57 -21.76
N ARG A 623 6.38 -17.71 -21.75
CA ARG A 623 7.66 -17.96 -21.06
C ARG A 623 8.33 -16.65 -20.67
N VAL A 624 8.96 -16.63 -19.49
CA VAL A 624 9.85 -15.56 -19.03
C VAL A 624 11.17 -16.15 -18.55
N LYS A 625 12.29 -15.57 -18.98
CA LYS A 625 13.63 -15.81 -18.44
C LYS A 625 14.17 -14.48 -17.94
N ALA A 626 14.44 -14.37 -16.64
CA ALA A 626 14.94 -13.14 -16.06
C ALA A 626 16.28 -13.33 -15.37
N ARG A 627 17.14 -12.32 -15.50
CA ARG A 627 18.46 -12.29 -14.87
C ARG A 627 18.65 -10.98 -14.12
N LEU A 628 19.00 -11.10 -12.85
CA LEU A 628 19.41 -10.00 -11.99
C LEU A 628 20.93 -9.84 -12.09
N GLN A 629 21.40 -8.69 -12.59
CA GLN A 629 22.82 -8.39 -12.76
C GLN A 629 23.22 -7.17 -11.92
N PRO A 630 24.26 -7.28 -11.06
CA PRO A 630 24.82 -6.12 -10.38
C PRO A 630 25.57 -5.24 -11.38
N LEU A 631 25.40 -3.93 -11.25
CA LEU A 631 26.09 -2.92 -12.05
C LEU A 631 27.28 -2.42 -11.22
N ALA A 632 28.48 -2.50 -11.79
CA ALA A 632 29.70 -2.06 -11.11
C ALA A 632 29.63 -0.54 -10.81
N GLU A 633 29.98 -0.16 -9.58
CA GLU A 633 30.23 1.24 -9.22
C GLU A 633 31.61 1.64 -9.76
N GLU A 634 31.65 2.51 -10.77
CA GLU A 634 32.85 3.31 -11.05
C GLU A 634 32.90 4.48 -10.04
N GLU A 635 33.18 4.20 -8.76
CA GLU A 635 33.55 5.27 -7.83
C GLU A 635 35.08 5.45 -7.81
N PRO A 636 35.60 6.66 -8.12
CA PRO A 636 36.99 6.98 -7.88
C PRO A 636 37.18 7.32 -6.40
N GLY A 637 37.66 6.33 -5.65
CA GLY A 637 38.38 6.57 -4.39
C GLY A 637 37.54 6.59 -3.13
N GLU A 638 37.08 5.43 -2.67
CA GLU A 638 37.15 5.09 -1.25
C GLU A 638 37.29 3.58 -1.09
N ALA A 639 38.17 3.16 -0.18
CA ALA A 639 38.64 1.79 -0.10
C ALA A 639 37.49 0.80 0.14
N ALA A 640 37.25 -0.06 -0.86
CA ALA A 640 36.36 -1.21 -0.78
C ALA A 640 36.72 -2.06 0.43
N THR A 641 35.90 -1.96 1.49
CA THR A 641 35.89 -2.96 2.55
C THR A 641 35.29 -4.23 1.97
N THR A 642 36.08 -5.29 2.06
CA THR A 642 35.89 -6.68 1.62
C THR A 642 34.44 -7.19 1.72
N SER A 643 33.59 -6.85 0.74
CA SER A 643 32.34 -7.56 0.46
C SER A 643 32.43 -8.04 -0.97
N ALA A 644 32.40 -9.36 -1.17
CA ALA A 644 32.49 -9.96 -2.50
C ALA A 644 31.41 -9.34 -3.42
N ALA A 645 31.81 -8.91 -4.62
CA ALA A 645 30.87 -8.38 -5.60
C ALA A 645 29.72 -9.40 -5.80
N PRO A 646 28.45 -8.96 -5.80
CA PRO A 646 27.33 -9.88 -5.98
C PRO A 646 27.49 -10.61 -7.32
N LEU A 647 27.15 -11.89 -7.37
CA LEU A 647 27.12 -12.64 -8.62
C LEU A 647 25.75 -12.44 -9.31
N PRO A 648 25.69 -12.51 -10.65
CA PRO A 648 24.42 -12.56 -11.36
C PRO A 648 23.55 -13.72 -10.88
N GLN A 649 22.24 -13.49 -10.77
CA GLN A 649 21.26 -14.48 -10.31
C GLN A 649 20.14 -14.62 -11.32
N ASP A 650 19.77 -15.86 -11.66
CA ASP A 650 18.59 -16.12 -12.49
C ASP A 650 17.33 -16.07 -11.61
N ILE A 651 16.35 -15.30 -12.02
CA ILE A 651 15.11 -15.06 -11.28
C ILE A 651 13.97 -15.82 -11.94
N LEU A 652 13.31 -16.70 -11.16
CA LEU A 652 12.20 -17.51 -11.66
C LEU A 652 10.88 -16.73 -11.56
N PHE A 653 10.36 -16.34 -12.72
CA PHE A 653 8.99 -15.84 -12.85
C PHE A 653 8.00 -17.00 -12.97
N GLN A 654 6.85 -16.87 -12.32
CA GLN A 654 5.73 -17.82 -12.37
C GLN A 654 4.46 -17.09 -12.83
N PRO A 655 3.57 -17.77 -13.59
CA PRO A 655 2.29 -17.19 -13.98
C PRO A 655 1.44 -16.92 -12.73
N ASP A 656 0.75 -15.79 -12.72
CA ASP A 656 -0.21 -15.50 -11.65
C ASP A 656 -1.43 -16.43 -11.73
N GLU A 657 -1.98 -16.81 -10.58
CA GLU A 657 -3.13 -17.72 -10.50
C GLU A 657 -4.43 -17.08 -10.98
N ARG A 658 -4.56 -15.76 -10.87
CA ARG A 658 -5.78 -15.02 -11.21
C ARG A 658 -5.72 -14.41 -12.60
N ASP A 659 -4.54 -14.01 -13.06
CA ASP A 659 -4.34 -13.36 -14.35
C ASP A 659 -3.18 -13.96 -15.14
N ALA A 660 -3.49 -14.75 -16.17
CA ALA A 660 -2.50 -15.39 -17.05
C ALA A 660 -1.68 -14.39 -17.91
N SER A 661 -2.06 -13.10 -17.94
CA SER A 661 -1.28 -12.04 -18.58
C SER A 661 -0.18 -11.45 -17.69
N VAL A 662 -0.13 -11.87 -16.43
CA VAL A 662 0.80 -11.37 -15.43
C VAL A 662 1.68 -12.52 -14.95
N TRP A 663 2.99 -12.30 -14.95
CA TRP A 663 3.94 -13.22 -14.31
C TRP A 663 4.64 -12.49 -13.16
N ARG A 664 4.80 -13.19 -12.03
CA ARG A 664 5.46 -12.64 -10.84
C ARG A 664 6.67 -13.47 -10.45
N ALA A 665 7.70 -12.80 -9.98
CA ALA A 665 8.83 -13.40 -9.31
C ALA A 665 8.99 -12.82 -7.91
N ARG A 666 9.50 -13.64 -7.00
CA ARG A 666 9.87 -13.22 -5.65
C ARG A 666 11.33 -13.57 -5.43
N PHE A 667 12.12 -12.59 -5.00
CA PHE A 667 13.54 -12.78 -4.70
C PHE A 667 13.97 -11.91 -3.54
N ILE A 668 15.08 -12.27 -2.88
CA ILE A 668 15.62 -11.51 -1.76
C ILE A 668 16.68 -10.55 -2.31
N ALA A 669 16.61 -9.27 -1.94
CA ALA A 669 17.57 -8.24 -2.30
C ALA A 669 18.98 -8.64 -1.81
N PRO A 670 19.94 -8.99 -2.71
CA PRO A 670 21.15 -9.72 -2.32
C PRO A 670 22.16 -8.88 -1.54
N ALA A 671 22.47 -7.69 -2.03
CA ALA A 671 23.47 -6.79 -1.45
C ALA A 671 23.14 -5.34 -1.81
N ARG A 672 23.67 -4.40 -1.03
CA ARG A 672 23.62 -2.97 -1.37
C ARG A 672 24.33 -2.75 -2.71
N GLY A 673 23.76 -1.92 -3.57
CA GLY A 673 24.34 -1.55 -4.85
C GLY A 673 23.30 -1.28 -5.93
N ARG A 674 23.75 -1.08 -7.16
CA ARG A 674 22.90 -0.82 -8.32
C ARG A 674 22.69 -2.10 -9.11
N PHE A 675 21.47 -2.37 -9.54
CA PHE A 675 21.11 -3.61 -10.21
C PHE A 675 20.30 -3.35 -11.47
N SER A 676 20.41 -4.30 -12.41
CA SER A 676 19.55 -4.43 -13.57
C SER A 676 18.80 -5.76 -13.50
N LEU A 677 17.49 -5.72 -13.71
CA LEU A 677 16.66 -6.89 -13.92
C LEU A 677 16.26 -6.91 -15.40
N GLU A 678 16.88 -7.81 -16.14
CA GLU A 678 16.59 -8.04 -17.55
C GLU A 678 15.66 -9.25 -17.65
N ALA A 679 14.49 -9.08 -18.26
CA ALA A 679 13.48 -10.10 -18.41
C ALA A 679 13.15 -10.32 -19.88
N ASP A 680 13.63 -11.44 -20.42
CA ASP A 680 13.30 -11.92 -21.75
C ASP A 680 11.98 -12.69 -21.71
N TYR A 681 11.00 -12.26 -22.49
CA TYR A 681 9.68 -12.86 -22.55
C TYR A 681 9.36 -13.39 -23.95
N ALA A 682 8.49 -14.39 -23.99
CA ALA A 682 7.82 -14.85 -25.21
C ALA A 682 6.31 -14.76 -25.00
N ALA A 683 5.62 -14.03 -25.86
CA ALA A 683 4.18 -13.83 -25.83
C ALA A 683 3.64 -13.80 -27.26
N ASN A 684 2.57 -14.55 -27.53
CA ASN A 684 1.92 -14.59 -28.85
C ASN A 684 2.88 -14.90 -30.02
N GLN A 685 3.79 -15.86 -29.83
CA GLN A 685 4.83 -16.26 -30.80
C GLN A 685 5.89 -15.18 -31.11
N GLU A 686 5.83 -14.02 -30.47
CA GLU A 686 6.85 -12.98 -30.53
C GLU A 686 7.67 -12.96 -29.23
N GLY A 687 8.95 -12.62 -29.35
CA GLY A 687 9.87 -12.48 -28.23
C GLY A 687 10.31 -11.03 -28.05
N GLY A 688 10.57 -10.64 -26.82
CA GLY A 688 11.13 -9.33 -26.48
C GLY A 688 11.88 -9.36 -25.16
N SER A 689 12.46 -8.23 -24.78
CA SER A 689 13.16 -8.06 -23.51
C SER A 689 12.71 -6.77 -22.82
N ALA A 690 12.70 -6.79 -21.49
CA ALA A 690 12.38 -5.65 -20.65
C ALA A 690 13.49 -5.46 -19.61
N LEU A 691 14.01 -4.24 -19.53
CA LEU A 691 15.06 -3.88 -18.59
C LEU A 691 14.49 -2.99 -17.48
N LYS A 692 14.72 -3.35 -16.22
CA LYS A 692 14.43 -2.51 -15.06
C LYS A 692 15.70 -2.22 -14.28
N LEU A 693 16.03 -0.95 -14.12
CA LEU A 693 17.13 -0.47 -13.30
C LEU A 693 16.59 -0.04 -11.93
N PHE A 694 17.19 -0.52 -10.86
CA PHE A 694 16.84 -0.17 -9.48
C PHE A 694 18.06 -0.27 -8.54
N GLY A 695 18.04 0.49 -7.46
CA GLY A 695 19.08 0.47 -6.43
C GLY A 695 18.63 -0.31 -5.21
N ILE A 696 19.54 -1.06 -4.61
CA ILE A 696 19.34 -1.72 -3.32
C ILE A 696 20.09 -0.90 -2.27
N VAL A 697 19.35 -0.36 -1.31
CA VAL A 697 19.91 0.50 -0.26
C VAL A 697 20.36 -0.33 0.94
N ALA A 698 21.23 0.24 1.76
CA ALA A 698 21.58 -0.37 3.03
C ALA A 698 20.32 -0.57 3.89
N ARG A 699 20.23 -1.71 4.56
CA ARG A 699 19.18 -1.94 5.54
C ARG A 699 19.36 -0.95 6.69
N THR A 700 18.40 -0.05 6.87
CA THR A 700 18.33 0.79 8.05
C THR A 700 17.99 -0.11 9.24
N PRO A 701 18.84 -0.21 10.28
CA PRO A 701 18.53 -0.98 11.46
C PRO A 701 17.25 -0.43 12.10
N VAL A 702 16.34 -1.33 12.50
CA VAL A 702 15.09 -0.96 13.17
C VAL A 702 15.31 -1.14 14.65
N GLU A 703 14.99 -0.12 15.46
CA GLU A 703 15.11 -0.21 16.91
C GLU A 703 14.15 -1.25 17.50
N ALA A 704 14.55 -1.87 18.61
CA ALA A 704 13.67 -2.74 19.39
C ALA A 704 12.38 -1.99 19.78
N GLY A 705 11.24 -2.62 19.51
CA GLY A 705 9.92 -2.06 19.77
C GLY A 705 9.34 -1.15 18.69
N ALA A 706 10.04 -0.89 17.59
CA ALA A 706 9.52 -0.05 16.51
C ALA A 706 8.20 -0.59 15.91
N ALA A 707 8.08 -1.92 15.77
CA ALA A 707 6.87 -2.55 15.25
C ALA A 707 5.74 -2.73 16.28
N ASN A 708 5.91 -2.29 17.53
CA ASN A 708 4.96 -2.62 18.61
C ASN A 708 3.51 -2.23 18.30
N ASP A 709 3.27 -1.08 17.68
CA ASP A 709 1.90 -0.66 17.35
C ASP A 709 1.28 -1.55 16.26
N THR A 710 2.08 -1.96 15.28
CA THR A 710 1.63 -2.89 14.24
C THR A 710 1.39 -4.28 14.83
N LEU A 711 2.32 -4.78 15.66
CA LEU A 711 2.17 -6.06 16.38
C LEU A 711 0.94 -6.05 17.29
N ARG A 712 0.69 -4.97 18.03
CA ARG A 712 -0.49 -4.81 18.89
C ARG A 712 -1.77 -4.82 18.07
N ARG A 713 -1.81 -4.10 16.94
CA ARG A 713 -2.98 -4.07 16.05
C ARG A 713 -3.27 -5.45 15.45
N ALA A 714 -2.25 -6.09 14.88
CA ALA A 714 -2.37 -7.42 14.28
C ALA A 714 -2.77 -8.50 15.30
N ALA A 715 -2.27 -8.40 16.55
CA ALA A 715 -2.64 -9.29 17.65
C ALA A 715 -4.12 -9.10 18.05
N ARG A 716 -4.57 -7.84 18.20
CA ARG A 716 -5.96 -7.52 18.56
C ARG A 716 -6.97 -7.95 17.51
N GLU A 717 -6.64 -7.79 16.23
CA GLU A 717 -7.45 -8.30 15.11
C GLU A 717 -7.65 -9.83 15.20
N ARG A 718 -6.71 -10.55 15.81
CA ARG A 718 -6.78 -11.99 16.06
C ARG A 718 -7.25 -12.36 17.47
N GLY A 719 -7.84 -11.42 18.21
CA GLY A 719 -8.39 -11.69 19.56
C GLY A 719 -7.36 -11.77 20.69
N GLY A 720 -6.09 -11.45 20.42
CA GLY A 720 -5.02 -11.33 21.41
C GLY A 720 -4.69 -9.88 21.76
N ASP A 721 -3.48 -9.65 22.27
CA ASP A 721 -2.94 -8.32 22.61
C ASP A 721 -1.40 -8.35 22.68
N LEU A 722 -0.80 -7.17 22.80
CA LEU A 722 0.63 -7.03 23.03
C LEU A 722 0.93 -6.78 24.51
N PHE A 723 1.85 -7.55 25.06
CA PHE A 723 2.32 -7.47 26.44
C PHE A 723 3.81 -7.16 26.49
N ALA A 724 4.22 -6.41 27.52
CA ALA A 724 5.62 -6.26 27.83
C ALA A 724 6.18 -7.51 28.52
N ALA A 725 7.49 -7.76 28.41
CA ALA A 725 8.13 -8.93 29.01
C ALA A 725 8.01 -8.95 30.56
N ASP A 726 7.91 -7.79 31.20
CA ASP A 726 7.65 -7.62 32.63
C ASP A 726 6.17 -7.79 33.00
N GLU A 727 5.26 -7.64 32.06
CA GLU A 727 3.81 -7.83 32.22
C GLU A 727 3.37 -9.29 32.05
N ILE A 728 4.29 -10.25 32.05
CA ILE A 728 3.97 -11.66 31.79
C ILE A 728 2.92 -12.24 32.75
N ASN A 729 2.88 -11.77 34.00
CA ASN A 729 1.88 -12.20 34.98
C ASN A 729 0.46 -11.77 34.56
N THR A 730 0.32 -10.60 33.94
CA THR A 730 -0.98 -10.13 33.43
C THR A 730 -1.45 -10.95 32.22
N LEU A 731 -0.51 -11.38 31.36
CA LEU A 731 -0.80 -12.33 30.28
C LEU A 731 -1.31 -13.66 30.87
N LEU A 732 -0.66 -14.19 31.90
CA LEU A 732 -1.07 -15.42 32.57
C LEU A 732 -2.47 -15.29 33.20
N GLU A 733 -2.75 -14.18 33.89
CA GLU A 733 -4.08 -13.88 34.43
C GLU A 733 -5.14 -13.86 33.33
N ARG A 734 -4.83 -13.28 32.16
CA ARG A 734 -5.76 -13.20 31.03
C ARG A 734 -6.00 -14.56 30.38
N LEU A 735 -4.95 -15.37 30.19
CA LEU A 735 -5.07 -16.74 29.70
C LEU A 735 -5.92 -17.61 30.66
N ASN A 736 -5.71 -17.45 31.96
CA ASN A 736 -6.51 -18.10 33.00
C ASN A 736 -7.97 -17.62 33.03
N ALA A 737 -8.21 -16.31 32.91
CA ALA A 737 -9.55 -15.73 32.90
C ALA A 737 -10.38 -16.19 31.69
N GLN A 738 -9.75 -16.38 30.53
CA GLN A 738 -10.39 -16.95 29.34
C GLN A 738 -10.57 -18.47 29.42
N ARG A 739 -10.22 -19.11 30.55
CA ARG A 739 -10.27 -20.56 30.77
C ARG A 739 -9.49 -21.37 29.72
N LEU A 740 -8.46 -20.79 29.13
CA LEU A 740 -7.60 -21.47 28.16
C LEU A 740 -6.70 -22.54 28.82
N SER A 741 -6.68 -22.60 30.17
CA SER A 741 -5.70 -23.37 30.95
C SER A 741 -6.11 -24.79 31.28
N ALA A 742 -7.41 -25.14 31.27
CA ALA A 742 -7.84 -26.50 31.53
C ALA A 742 -9.32 -26.75 31.25
N GLU A 743 -9.62 -27.75 30.42
CA GLU A 743 -10.96 -28.33 30.40
C GLU A 743 -11.15 -29.19 31.65
N ARG A 744 -11.91 -28.67 32.60
CA ARG A 744 -12.17 -29.31 33.89
C ARG A 744 -13.42 -30.18 33.76
N VAL A 745 -13.24 -31.42 33.30
CA VAL A 745 -14.36 -32.37 33.16
C VAL A 745 -14.72 -32.93 34.53
N ARG A 746 -15.81 -32.41 35.12
CA ARG A 746 -16.36 -32.91 36.38
C ARG A 746 -17.31 -34.07 36.08
N ARG A 747 -16.89 -35.31 36.35
CA ARG A 747 -17.80 -36.47 36.34
C ARG A 747 -18.18 -36.84 37.77
N THR A 748 -19.47 -36.79 38.04
CA THR A 748 -20.06 -37.24 39.30
C THR A 748 -20.60 -38.66 39.11
N TRP A 749 -20.12 -39.59 39.93
CA TRP A 749 -20.64 -40.95 39.96
C TRP A 749 -21.43 -41.15 41.24
N GLU A 750 -22.70 -41.56 41.14
CA GLU A 750 -23.46 -42.00 42.31
C GLU A 750 -23.06 -43.44 42.65
N LEU A 751 -22.60 -43.69 43.88
CA LEU A 751 -22.14 -45.01 44.32
C LEU A 751 -23.24 -46.06 44.12
N ARG A 752 -24.52 -45.67 44.27
CA ARG A 752 -25.71 -46.51 44.04
C ARG A 752 -25.80 -47.05 42.61
N THR A 753 -25.43 -46.25 41.60
CA THR A 753 -25.57 -46.59 40.18
C THR A 753 -24.24 -46.94 39.53
N TRP A 754 -23.14 -46.97 40.30
CA TRP A 754 -21.80 -47.22 39.79
C TRP A 754 -21.59 -48.72 39.51
N PRO A 755 -21.54 -49.17 38.24
CA PRO A 755 -21.50 -50.59 37.90
C PRO A 755 -20.35 -51.39 38.55
N PRO A 756 -19.12 -50.83 38.70
CA PRO A 756 -18.03 -51.50 39.40
C PRO A 756 -18.32 -51.86 40.85
N LEU A 757 -19.23 -51.16 41.54
CA LEU A 757 -19.60 -51.47 42.92
C LEU A 757 -20.15 -52.90 43.05
N ALA A 758 -20.99 -53.33 42.10
CA ALA A 758 -21.59 -54.66 42.11
C ALA A 758 -20.52 -55.76 42.02
N PHE A 759 -19.54 -55.57 41.13
CA PHE A 759 -18.39 -56.48 40.99
C PHE A 759 -17.56 -56.53 42.27
N LEU A 760 -17.30 -55.38 42.89
CA LEU A 760 -16.49 -55.28 44.10
C LEU A 760 -17.18 -55.92 45.32
N LEU A 761 -18.50 -55.79 45.45
CA LEU A 761 -19.29 -56.47 46.47
C LEU A 761 -19.26 -58.00 46.30
N ILE A 762 -19.44 -58.49 45.06
CA ILE A 762 -19.34 -59.93 44.75
C ILE A 762 -17.94 -60.44 45.09
N LEU A 763 -16.89 -59.69 44.76
CA LEU A 763 -15.50 -60.07 45.05
C LEU A 763 -15.23 -60.15 46.55
N LEU A 764 -15.68 -59.18 47.34
CA LEU A 764 -15.57 -59.18 48.81
C LEU A 764 -16.29 -60.37 49.44
N LEU A 765 -17.54 -60.64 49.02
CA LEU A 765 -18.32 -61.77 49.52
C LEU A 765 -17.75 -63.12 49.09
N SER A 766 -17.23 -63.21 47.87
CA SER A 766 -16.56 -64.41 47.36
C SER A 766 -15.24 -64.67 48.09
N GLY A 767 -14.45 -63.63 48.38
CA GLY A 767 -13.26 -63.72 49.22
C GLY A 767 -13.60 -64.16 50.65
N GLU A 768 -14.69 -63.64 51.21
CA GLU A 768 -15.20 -64.06 52.51
C GLU A 768 -15.63 -65.54 52.53
N TRP A 769 -16.26 -66.01 51.46
CA TRP A 769 -16.63 -67.42 51.30
C TRP A 769 -15.40 -68.33 51.13
N LEU A 770 -14.44 -67.92 50.31
CA LEU A 770 -13.22 -68.67 50.07
C LEU A 770 -12.39 -68.80 51.35
N ALA A 771 -12.25 -67.71 52.11
CA ALA A 771 -11.58 -67.70 53.42
C ALA A 771 -12.24 -68.67 54.42
N ARG A 772 -13.57 -68.84 54.37
CA ARG A 772 -14.29 -69.84 55.17
C ARG A 772 -14.03 -71.27 54.68
N ARG A 773 -14.00 -71.48 53.36
CA ARG A 773 -13.83 -72.81 52.74
C ARG A 773 -12.41 -73.36 52.85
N MET A 774 -11.39 -72.50 52.88
CA MET A 774 -9.99 -72.94 53.02
C MET A 774 -9.73 -73.71 54.33
N LYS A 775 -10.50 -73.46 55.41
CA LYS A 775 -10.42 -74.26 56.64
C LYS A 775 -10.87 -75.72 56.44
N GLY A 776 -11.86 -75.96 55.57
CA GLY A 776 -12.38 -77.32 55.31
C GLY A 776 -11.41 -78.25 54.57
N ARG A 777 -10.23 -77.76 54.16
CA ARG A 777 -9.16 -78.57 53.55
C ARG A 777 -8.03 -78.94 54.51
N ASP A 778 -7.91 -78.25 55.66
CA ASP A 778 -6.83 -78.48 56.62
C ASP A 778 -7.22 -79.49 57.73
N GLU A 779 -8.46 -80.00 57.73
CA GLU A 779 -8.95 -81.04 58.65
C GLU A 779 -9.32 -82.37 57.90
N GLY A 780 -8.75 -82.59 56.71
CA GLY A 780 -8.90 -83.82 55.91
C GLY A 780 -7.63 -84.63 55.81
#